data_AF-A0A2V6TG30-F1
#
_entry.id   AF-A0A2V6TG30-F1
#
_cell.length_a   1.000
_cell.length_b   1.000
_cell.length_c   1.000
_cell.angle_alpha   90.00
_cell.angle_beta   90.00
_cell.angle_gamma   90.00
#
_symmetry.space_group_name_H-M   'P 1'
#
loop_
_entity.id
_entity.type
_entity.pdbx_description
1 polymer ?
#
loop_
_entity_poly.entity_id
_entity_poly.type
_entity_poly.pdbx_seq_one_letter_code
_entity_poly.pdbx_strand_id
1 'polypeptide(L)'
;MAPPADALRRGGVPARGGTHVPARGASRPRGARRPAVGSRVPGYRRGSRRRRPGAPRLAGPRGSHPKELRLPRHTLPPARSRPAARPGPLRPAYGHAAAMGARADRARALCPARAVRAAPDRARPRRPARCPPSAVPLAGGRAGRVSAPSQASVVVPLLDQRPDWLARCVHSALAQTVPTDVHVVFSSRTPADRVAWLRALAREQPRLHATPEGRPGFAAAINTGIAASATERVGLVMSDDWLEPTAVAECLPADTDIVSTGLTVYAADGDTRLDGVSRSPSQAEFERCASLEEKARYLEHFFLFRRATVLAAGGADETVGLTGCDDYDLIWTLLERGATVTVLPQRLYNYRDHDGARLSLRARAAQCDDLARVLEKHGVRGAERARIIEEHAAWFGEPVHVVAHRRAMLRRLGPDLATVVAARPTALVDVAPVSPLPTAVRGTFRLGFADGSTFKGRVLQSDQQATTVARLVAGLEPGAAARVLARHGRALLEEWVAGTPLDQGPATERYLRVCGRLLAWIHRGAPERDLALTDGAEPHAGLAALVERGALDAGLAHRAEALARRFAPVRASCGLCHGDFTAENIVIRPDGAPCLVDNETVDLGPHDYDLARTWYRWPLAPEPWAELLAGYGEVRSPAPFRAHFPYWAVRVLVDAARYRLDAQTTDADVPVRRLQDLVAGCS
;
A
#
# COMPACT_ATOMS: atom_id res chain seq x y z
N MET A 1 45.25 28.63 -1.74
CA MET A 1 44.96 29.01 -3.14
C MET A 1 43.54 28.59 -3.46
N ALA A 2 42.70 29.53 -3.92
CA ALA A 2 41.44 29.23 -4.60
C ALA A 2 41.73 28.34 -5.84
N PRO A 3 40.77 27.55 -6.35
CA PRO A 3 40.97 26.88 -7.63
C PRO A 3 41.34 27.93 -8.70
N PRO A 4 42.19 27.62 -9.69
CA PRO A 4 42.54 28.57 -10.72
C PRO A 4 41.26 29.11 -11.37
N ALA A 5 41.13 30.44 -11.37
CA ALA A 5 39.91 31.16 -11.73
C ALA A 5 39.47 30.97 -13.20
N ASP A 6 40.24 30.23 -14.01
CA ASP A 6 40.01 30.05 -15.43
C ASP A 6 39.31 28.73 -15.80
N ALA A 7 39.30 27.70 -14.94
CA ALA A 7 38.58 26.45 -15.23
C ALA A 7 37.06 26.55 -15.02
N LEU A 8 36.56 27.61 -14.40
CA LEU A 8 35.14 27.79 -14.04
C LEU A 8 34.40 28.84 -14.89
N ARG A 9 35.07 29.50 -15.84
CA ARG A 9 34.47 30.62 -16.61
C ARG A 9 33.76 30.22 -17.90
N ARG A 10 33.91 29.00 -18.41
CA ARG A 10 33.44 28.64 -19.76
C ARG A 10 32.81 27.25 -19.82
N GLY A 11 31.65 27.08 -19.18
CA GLY A 11 30.84 25.86 -19.24
C GLY A 11 29.33 26.12 -19.37
N GLY A 12 28.92 27.34 -19.75
CA GLY A 12 27.51 27.68 -19.96
C GLY A 12 27.08 27.37 -21.39
N VAL A 13 26.35 26.27 -21.59
CA VAL A 13 25.61 26.00 -22.83
C VAL A 13 24.28 26.78 -22.79
N PRO A 14 23.83 27.42 -23.90
CA PRO A 14 22.63 28.25 -23.89
C PRO A 14 21.35 27.41 -23.87
N ALA A 15 20.36 27.89 -23.11
CA ALA A 15 19.00 27.37 -23.12
C ALA A 15 18.34 27.60 -24.50
N ARG A 16 17.97 26.52 -25.18
CA ARG A 16 16.90 26.48 -26.20
C ARG A 16 15.63 25.99 -25.50
N GLY A 17 14.42 26.47 -25.71
CA GLY A 17 13.89 27.57 -26.48
C GLY A 17 12.40 27.64 -26.11
N GLY A 18 11.97 28.73 -25.49
CA GLY A 18 10.57 29.02 -25.23
C GLY A 18 10.04 29.91 -26.36
N THR A 19 9.05 29.43 -27.08
CA THR A 19 8.36 30.16 -28.16
C THR A 19 7.70 31.43 -27.63
N HIS A 20 8.13 32.58 -28.15
CA HIS A 20 7.46 33.87 -27.98
C HIS A 20 6.42 34.07 -29.09
N VAL A 21 5.22 34.48 -28.72
CA VAL A 21 4.23 35.20 -29.56
C VAL A 21 3.74 36.42 -28.74
N PRO A 22 3.49 37.60 -29.34
CA PRO A 22 3.81 38.87 -28.69
C PRO A 22 2.62 39.58 -28.01
N ALA A 23 3.00 40.57 -27.21
CA ALA A 23 2.15 41.50 -26.47
C ALA A 23 1.29 42.41 -27.37
N ARG A 24 0.08 42.72 -26.89
CA ARG A 24 -0.66 43.95 -27.25
C ARG A 24 -0.76 44.83 -26.02
N GLY A 25 -0.35 46.10 -26.18
CA GLY A 25 -0.46 47.14 -25.18
C GLY A 25 -1.69 48.03 -25.36
N ALA A 26 -1.81 48.96 -24.39
CA ALA A 26 -2.77 50.08 -24.26
C ALA A 26 -4.17 49.65 -23.77
N SER A 27 -4.83 50.29 -22.79
CA SER A 27 -4.78 51.68 -22.33
C SER A 27 -5.44 51.79 -20.93
N ARG A 28 -4.99 52.72 -20.07
CA ARG A 28 -5.79 53.30 -18.97
C ARG A 28 -6.72 54.40 -19.51
N PRO A 29 -7.84 54.74 -18.85
CA PRO A 29 -7.86 55.88 -17.89
C PRO A 29 -8.72 55.60 -16.63
N ARG A 30 -8.32 56.00 -15.41
CA ARG A 30 -8.60 57.27 -14.67
C ARG A 30 -10.09 57.62 -14.46
N GLY A 31 -10.48 57.76 -13.18
CA GLY A 31 -11.70 58.40 -12.67
C GLY A 31 -12.16 57.80 -11.33
N ALA A 32 -11.59 58.16 -10.18
CA ALA A 32 -12.02 59.26 -9.29
C ALA A 32 -13.41 59.07 -8.63
N ARG A 33 -13.40 58.90 -7.29
CA ARG A 33 -14.23 59.55 -6.25
C ARG A 33 -14.75 58.59 -5.16
N ARG A 34 -14.38 58.89 -3.90
CA ARG A 34 -15.17 58.58 -2.69
C ARG A 34 -16.41 59.49 -2.65
N PRO A 35 -17.49 59.11 -1.93
CA PRO A 35 -17.62 59.52 -0.53
C PRO A 35 -18.23 58.45 0.41
N ALA A 36 -18.16 58.75 1.71
CA ALA A 36 -18.70 57.98 2.84
C ALA A 36 -20.21 58.16 3.02
N VAL A 37 -20.85 57.29 3.83
CA VAL A 37 -21.68 57.59 5.03
C VAL A 37 -22.62 56.41 5.39
N GLY A 38 -22.61 56.03 6.68
CA GLY A 38 -23.74 55.51 7.49
C GLY A 38 -24.12 54.02 7.33
N SER A 39 -24.54 53.26 8.33
CA SER A 39 -24.79 53.49 9.76
C SER A 39 -25.20 52.16 10.43
N ARG A 40 -25.19 52.15 11.77
CA ARG A 40 -25.87 51.23 12.73
C ARG A 40 -25.11 50.04 13.32
N VAL A 41 -24.64 50.27 14.54
CA VAL A 41 -24.57 49.33 15.69
C VAL A 41 -25.82 49.61 16.57
N PRO A 42 -26.35 48.64 17.33
CA PRO A 42 -26.02 48.49 18.76
C PRO A 42 -25.76 47.00 19.13
N GLY A 43 -24.91 46.58 20.07
CA GLY A 43 -24.35 47.21 21.27
C GLY A 43 -25.04 46.63 22.53
N TYR A 44 -24.32 45.83 23.34
CA TYR A 44 -24.42 45.58 24.82
C TYR A 44 -23.68 44.24 25.12
N ARG A 45 -22.46 44.11 25.67
CA ARG A 45 -21.70 44.59 26.86
C ARG A 45 -22.11 44.02 28.24
N ARG A 46 -21.13 43.26 28.81
CA ARG A 46 -20.67 43.09 30.21
C ARG A 46 -21.70 42.57 31.25
N GLY A 47 -21.36 41.76 32.25
CA GLY A 47 -20.10 41.22 32.75
C GLY A 47 -20.15 41.05 34.28
N SER A 48 -19.42 40.05 34.78
CA SER A 48 -18.77 39.94 36.11
C SER A 48 -19.38 39.08 37.23
N ARG A 49 -18.54 38.09 37.62
CA ARG A 49 -18.15 37.62 38.98
C ARG A 49 -19.21 37.02 39.92
N ARG A 50 -18.99 35.74 40.31
CA ARG A 50 -18.43 35.35 41.63
C ARG A 50 -18.31 33.82 41.85
N ARG A 51 -17.19 33.44 42.48
CA ARG A 51 -16.95 32.38 43.49
C ARG A 51 -16.92 30.88 43.12
N ARG A 52 -15.73 30.29 43.30
CA ARG A 52 -15.49 28.91 43.79
C ARG A 52 -15.92 28.79 45.27
N PRO A 53 -16.41 27.62 45.72
CA PRO A 53 -15.58 26.58 46.39
C PRO A 53 -15.97 25.16 45.87
N GLY A 54 -15.20 24.08 45.94
CA GLY A 54 -14.49 23.44 47.05
C GLY A 54 -14.31 21.95 46.65
N ALA A 55 -13.23 21.31 47.12
CA ALA A 55 -12.92 19.90 46.87
C ALA A 55 -13.79 18.94 47.72
N PRO A 56 -13.76 17.64 47.41
CA PRO A 56 -13.68 16.64 48.48
C PRO A 56 -12.53 15.64 48.27
N ARG A 57 -11.89 15.29 49.39
CA ARG A 57 -10.92 14.20 49.55
C ARG A 57 -11.65 12.89 49.89
N LEU A 58 -11.11 11.80 49.32
CA LEU A 58 -10.89 10.45 49.88
C LEU A 58 -11.97 9.74 50.71
N ALA A 59 -12.36 8.55 50.23
CA ALA A 59 -12.54 7.35 51.05
C ALA A 59 -12.21 6.11 50.19
N GLY A 60 -11.23 5.29 50.61
CA GLY A 60 -10.95 3.98 50.01
C GLY A 60 -11.65 2.84 50.77
N PRO A 61 -11.49 1.59 50.30
CA PRO A 61 -11.45 0.46 51.21
C PRO A 61 -10.16 -0.36 51.08
N ARG A 62 -9.91 -1.05 52.19
CA ARG A 62 -8.71 -1.77 52.61
C ARG A 62 -8.49 -3.08 51.84
N GLY A 63 -7.21 -3.46 51.76
CA GLY A 63 -6.76 -4.80 52.14
C GLY A 63 -6.54 -5.79 50.99
N SER A 64 -5.27 -6.09 50.72
CA SER A 64 -4.64 -7.41 50.97
C SER A 64 -3.38 -7.60 50.12
N HIS A 65 -2.26 -7.79 50.81
CA HIS A 65 -0.99 -8.27 50.22
C HIS A 65 -1.15 -9.66 49.62
N PRO A 66 -0.35 -9.99 48.59
CA PRO A 66 0.47 -11.19 48.75
C PRO A 66 1.92 -11.04 48.26
N LYS A 67 2.82 -11.39 49.18
CA LYS A 67 4.00 -12.25 49.03
C LYS A 67 4.81 -12.15 47.72
N GLU A 68 5.99 -11.55 47.86
CA GLU A 68 7.16 -11.85 47.02
C GLU A 68 7.45 -13.36 47.03
N LEU A 69 7.27 -14.01 45.89
CA LEU A 69 7.82 -15.33 45.62
C LEU A 69 9.19 -15.15 44.95
N ARG A 70 10.23 -15.43 45.73
CA ARG A 70 11.57 -15.74 45.24
C ARG A 70 11.50 -16.98 44.36
N LEU A 71 11.92 -16.87 43.11
CA LEU A 71 12.21 -18.02 42.26
C LEU A 71 13.69 -18.42 42.36
N PRO A 72 14.00 -19.73 42.37
CA PRO A 72 15.33 -20.25 42.67
C PRO A 72 16.32 -20.10 41.52
N ARG A 73 17.57 -19.82 41.89
CA ARG A 73 18.75 -19.84 41.01
C ARG A 73 19.00 -21.28 40.54
N HIS A 74 18.83 -21.54 39.25
CA HIS A 74 19.38 -22.73 38.62
C HIS A 74 20.81 -22.44 38.14
N THR A 75 21.76 -22.99 38.88
CA THR A 75 23.15 -23.18 38.49
C THR A 75 23.26 -24.31 37.46
N LEU A 76 23.78 -24.00 36.27
CA LEU A 76 24.30 -24.98 35.30
C LEU A 76 25.83 -24.84 35.20
N PRO A 77 26.56 -25.96 34.97
CA PRO A 77 28.00 -26.10 35.24
C PRO A 77 28.91 -25.47 34.17
N PRO A 78 30.21 -25.24 34.48
CA PRO A 78 31.11 -24.50 33.61
C PRO A 78 31.58 -25.34 32.42
N ALA A 79 31.39 -24.82 31.21
CA ALA A 79 32.00 -25.38 30.01
C ALA A 79 33.46 -24.93 29.91
N ARG A 80 34.33 -25.92 29.64
CA ARG A 80 35.79 -25.86 29.63
C ARG A 80 36.34 -24.87 28.61
N SER A 81 37.37 -24.14 29.04
CA SER A 81 38.24 -23.30 28.23
C SER A 81 39.11 -24.14 27.28
N ARG A 82 39.19 -23.71 26.02
CA ARG A 82 40.26 -24.05 25.06
C ARG A 82 40.77 -22.76 24.41
N PRO A 83 42.08 -22.66 24.11
CA PRO A 83 42.79 -21.39 23.99
C PRO A 83 42.63 -20.70 22.63
N ALA A 84 42.91 -19.40 22.65
CA ALA A 84 42.84 -18.44 21.57
C ALA A 84 43.69 -18.82 20.33
N ALA A 85 43.06 -18.80 19.15
CA ALA A 85 43.74 -18.77 17.87
C ALA A 85 43.81 -17.32 17.35
N ARG A 86 45.02 -16.89 16.97
CA ARG A 86 45.34 -15.55 16.45
C ARG A 86 44.56 -15.24 15.15
N PRO A 87 44.12 -13.99 14.91
CA PRO A 87 43.58 -13.60 13.62
C PRO A 87 44.70 -13.34 12.60
N GLY A 88 44.69 -14.09 11.50
CA GLY A 88 45.48 -13.81 10.29
C GLY A 88 44.82 -12.72 9.43
N PRO A 89 45.58 -12.04 8.55
CA PRO A 89 45.14 -10.81 7.90
C PRO A 89 44.10 -11.03 6.78
N LEU A 90 43.07 -10.18 6.79
CA LEU A 90 42.05 -10.02 5.75
C LEU A 90 42.69 -9.49 4.46
N ARG A 91 42.52 -10.23 3.35
CA ARG A 91 42.81 -9.77 1.99
C ARG A 91 41.54 -9.24 1.31
N PRO A 92 41.62 -8.20 0.46
CA PRO A 92 40.46 -7.60 -0.19
C PRO A 92 39.99 -8.41 -1.40
N ALA A 93 38.67 -8.44 -1.59
CA ALA A 93 37.98 -9.10 -2.68
C ALA A 93 37.74 -8.13 -3.85
N TYR A 94 38.27 -8.44 -5.03
CA TYR A 94 37.70 -8.09 -6.35
C TYR A 94 38.28 -9.02 -7.41
N GLY A 95 37.41 -9.54 -8.31
CA GLY A 95 37.83 -10.29 -9.49
C GLY A 95 36.78 -11.26 -10.00
N HIS A 96 35.76 -10.76 -10.72
CA HIS A 96 34.92 -11.60 -11.57
C HIS A 96 35.73 -12.06 -12.79
N ALA A 97 35.80 -13.37 -12.99
CA ALA A 97 36.31 -14.01 -14.20
C ALA A 97 35.15 -14.42 -15.10
N ALA A 98 35.28 -14.19 -16.40
CA ALA A 98 34.72 -15.08 -17.43
C ALA A 98 35.40 -14.81 -18.78
N ALA A 99 36.14 -15.81 -19.25
CA ALA A 99 36.55 -15.94 -20.64
C ALA A 99 36.45 -17.41 -21.08
N MET A 100 36.23 -17.58 -22.39
CA MET A 100 36.29 -18.80 -23.22
C MET A 100 34.98 -19.57 -23.40
N GLY A 101 34.59 -19.70 -24.67
CA GLY A 101 33.40 -20.42 -25.13
C GLY A 101 33.69 -21.73 -25.84
N ALA A 102 32.62 -22.35 -26.36
CA ALA A 102 32.64 -23.31 -27.46
C ALA A 102 31.24 -23.56 -28.03
N ARG A 103 31.17 -23.42 -29.36
CA ARG A 103 30.29 -23.88 -30.46
C ARG A 103 29.25 -25.01 -30.26
N ALA A 104 28.26 -24.94 -31.19
CA ALA A 104 27.33 -25.95 -31.77
C ALA A 104 26.08 -26.28 -30.92
N ASP A 105 24.84 -26.30 -31.43
CA ASP A 105 24.33 -26.72 -32.75
C ASP A 105 23.08 -25.97 -33.25
N ARG A 106 22.87 -26.04 -34.58
CA ARG A 106 21.75 -25.47 -35.37
C ARG A 106 20.68 -26.53 -35.68
N ALA A 107 19.39 -26.15 -35.62
CA ALA A 107 18.31 -26.53 -36.57
C ALA A 107 17.02 -25.76 -36.23
N ARG A 108 16.63 -24.69 -36.96
CA ARG A 108 15.74 -24.60 -38.14
C ARG A 108 14.23 -24.86 -37.91
N ALA A 109 13.44 -23.76 -37.96
CA ALA A 109 12.21 -23.55 -38.79
C ALA A 109 11.52 -22.24 -38.30
N LEU A 110 11.67 -21.05 -38.88
CA LEU A 110 11.10 -20.46 -40.13
C LEU A 110 9.56 -20.54 -40.30
N CYS A 111 8.88 -19.47 -39.85
CA CYS A 111 7.82 -18.62 -40.49
C CYS A 111 6.56 -19.25 -41.16
N PRO A 112 5.49 -18.47 -41.47
CA PRO A 112 5.20 -17.05 -41.18
C PRO A 112 3.77 -16.73 -40.67
N ALA A 113 3.61 -15.50 -40.22
CA ALA A 113 2.35 -14.79 -40.06
C ALA A 113 1.56 -14.66 -41.38
N ARG A 114 0.22 -14.73 -41.30
CA ARG A 114 -0.69 -14.28 -42.35
C ARG A 114 -1.69 -13.28 -41.79
N ALA A 115 -1.74 -12.14 -42.46
CA ALA A 115 -2.57 -10.98 -42.20
C ALA A 115 -4.07 -11.25 -42.38
N VAL A 116 -4.89 -10.55 -41.59
CA VAL A 116 -6.23 -10.11 -42.03
C VAL A 116 -6.41 -8.63 -41.66
N ARG A 117 -7.03 -7.94 -42.61
CA ARG A 117 -7.07 -6.50 -42.87
C ARG A 117 -7.82 -5.67 -41.81
N ALA A 118 -7.43 -4.40 -41.73
CA ALA A 118 -8.12 -3.32 -41.03
C ALA A 118 -9.24 -2.69 -41.87
N ALA A 119 -10.33 -2.29 -41.21
CA ALA A 119 -11.09 -1.02 -41.32
C ALA A 119 -12.52 -1.19 -40.70
N PRO A 120 -13.27 -0.12 -40.36
CA PRO A 120 -12.93 1.02 -39.51
C PRO A 120 -14.00 1.31 -38.43
N ASP A 121 -13.68 2.26 -37.54
CA ASP A 121 -14.54 3.12 -36.71
C ASP A 121 -15.83 2.55 -36.06
N ARG A 122 -15.80 2.42 -34.73
CA ARG A 122 -17.01 2.37 -33.91
C ARG A 122 -17.11 3.59 -32.98
N ALA A 123 -18.25 4.25 -33.17
CA ALA A 123 -18.78 5.41 -32.47
C ALA A 123 -18.67 5.37 -30.94
N ARG A 124 -18.55 6.58 -30.38
CA ARG A 124 -18.67 6.94 -28.96
C ARG A 124 -19.86 6.23 -28.27
N PRO A 125 -19.73 5.77 -27.01
CA PRO A 125 -20.85 5.22 -26.27
C PRO A 125 -21.85 6.33 -25.92
N ARG A 126 -23.10 6.16 -26.37
CA ARG A 126 -24.26 6.97 -25.97
C ARG A 126 -24.68 6.58 -24.55
N ARG A 127 -25.01 7.59 -23.73
CA ARG A 127 -25.63 7.46 -22.40
C ARG A 127 -26.84 6.51 -22.45
N PRO A 128 -27.08 5.64 -21.45
CA PRO A 128 -28.32 4.88 -21.38
C PRO A 128 -29.50 5.82 -21.14
N ALA A 129 -30.53 5.68 -21.97
CA ALA A 129 -31.79 6.38 -21.87
C ALA A 129 -32.54 5.91 -20.62
N ARG A 130 -33.20 6.85 -19.94
CA ARG A 130 -34.16 6.59 -18.86
C ARG A 130 -35.28 5.67 -19.39
N CYS A 131 -35.49 4.52 -18.76
CA CYS A 131 -36.72 3.75 -18.92
C CYS A 131 -37.91 4.57 -18.40
N PRO A 132 -39.03 4.66 -19.14
CA PRO A 132 -40.28 5.16 -18.59
C PRO A 132 -40.92 4.10 -17.68
N PRO A 133 -41.79 4.49 -16.73
CA PRO A 133 -42.45 3.55 -15.84
C PRO A 133 -43.38 2.63 -16.66
N SER A 134 -43.17 1.32 -16.54
CA SER A 134 -44.09 0.31 -17.05
C SER A 134 -45.40 0.42 -16.29
N ALA A 135 -46.46 0.77 -17.01
CA ALA A 135 -47.83 0.72 -16.54
C ALA A 135 -48.21 -0.75 -16.28
N VAL A 136 -48.60 -1.06 -15.05
CA VAL A 136 -49.26 -2.30 -14.68
C VAL A 136 -50.64 -2.30 -15.34
N PRO A 137 -51.05 -3.34 -16.09
CA PRO A 137 -52.43 -3.42 -16.55
C PRO A 137 -53.32 -3.78 -15.36
N LEU A 138 -54.22 -2.85 -15.00
CA LEU A 138 -55.39 -3.14 -14.17
C LEU A 138 -56.35 -4.03 -14.98
N ALA A 139 -56.28 -5.34 -14.76
CA ALA A 139 -57.30 -6.28 -15.22
C ALA A 139 -58.30 -6.54 -14.08
N GLY A 140 -59.56 -6.21 -14.32
CA GLY A 140 -60.67 -6.50 -13.41
C GLY A 140 -61.07 -7.98 -13.37
N GLY A 141 -61.80 -8.35 -12.31
CA GLY A 141 -62.84 -9.38 -12.38
C GLY A 141 -62.48 -10.85 -12.10
N ARG A 142 -62.44 -11.18 -10.80
CA ARG A 142 -62.98 -12.40 -10.13
C ARG A 142 -62.37 -13.80 -10.36
N ALA A 143 -62.52 -14.60 -9.28
CA ALA A 143 -62.28 -16.04 -9.10
C ALA A 143 -60.85 -16.43 -8.69
N GLY A 144 -60.75 -17.13 -7.56
CA GLY A 144 -59.50 -17.60 -6.96
C GLY A 144 -58.71 -18.44 -7.94
N ARG A 145 -57.68 -17.83 -8.56
CA ARG A 145 -56.63 -18.59 -9.23
C ARG A 145 -55.82 -19.26 -8.13
N VAL A 146 -55.87 -20.59 -8.09
CA VAL A 146 -54.89 -21.38 -7.36
C VAL A 146 -53.53 -20.98 -7.94
N SER A 147 -52.75 -20.22 -7.16
CA SER A 147 -51.39 -19.85 -7.52
C SER A 147 -50.61 -21.12 -7.83
N ALA A 148 -49.89 -21.17 -8.95
CA ALA A 148 -49.00 -22.29 -9.27
C ALA A 148 -48.12 -22.62 -8.05
N PRO A 149 -47.88 -23.91 -7.76
CA PRO A 149 -47.08 -24.30 -6.59
C PRO A 149 -45.70 -23.64 -6.67
N SER A 150 -45.23 -23.16 -5.52
CA SER A 150 -43.91 -22.54 -5.41
C SER A 150 -42.83 -23.59 -5.69
N GLN A 151 -41.86 -23.21 -6.52
CA GLN A 151 -40.74 -24.08 -6.90
C GLN A 151 -39.59 -23.99 -5.90
N ALA A 152 -39.49 -22.88 -5.18
CA ALA A 152 -38.54 -22.67 -4.10
C ALA A 152 -39.09 -21.72 -3.04
N SER A 153 -38.43 -21.68 -1.89
CA SER A 153 -38.63 -20.70 -0.84
C SER A 153 -37.36 -19.90 -0.62
N VAL A 154 -37.47 -18.62 -0.31
CA VAL A 154 -36.35 -17.74 0.05
C VAL A 154 -36.58 -17.24 1.46
N VAL A 155 -35.60 -17.45 2.35
CA VAL A 155 -35.64 -17.00 3.74
C VAL A 155 -34.86 -15.70 3.88
N VAL A 156 -35.47 -14.73 4.55
CA VAL A 156 -34.92 -13.41 4.86
C VAL A 156 -34.89 -13.22 6.38
N PRO A 157 -33.76 -13.45 7.05
CA PRO A 157 -33.62 -13.09 8.47
C PRO A 157 -33.60 -11.57 8.61
N LEU A 158 -34.42 -11.03 9.51
CA LEU A 158 -34.59 -9.59 9.70
C LEU A 158 -34.35 -9.20 11.17
N LEU A 159 -33.35 -8.36 11.39
CA LEU A 159 -33.10 -7.71 12.68
C LEU A 159 -33.61 -6.26 12.67
N ASP A 160 -32.75 -5.30 12.39
CA ASP A 160 -33.07 -3.87 12.30
C ASP A 160 -32.47 -3.35 11.01
N GLN A 161 -33.34 -3.17 10.01
CA GLN A 161 -32.93 -2.79 8.67
C GLN A 161 -33.58 -1.49 8.23
N ARG A 162 -32.81 -0.71 7.47
CA ARG A 162 -33.30 0.45 6.75
C ARG A 162 -34.50 0.08 5.84
N PRO A 163 -35.57 0.89 5.82
CA PRO A 163 -36.80 0.52 5.12
C PRO A 163 -36.63 0.41 3.60
N ASP A 164 -35.80 1.27 2.99
CA ASP A 164 -35.50 1.22 1.56
C ASP A 164 -34.73 -0.05 1.17
N TRP A 165 -33.81 -0.50 2.03
CA TRP A 165 -33.03 -1.73 1.77
C TRP A 165 -33.89 -2.97 1.96
N LEU A 166 -34.65 -3.04 3.05
CA LEU A 166 -35.59 -4.14 3.30
C LEU A 166 -36.61 -4.26 2.16
N ALA A 167 -37.17 -3.14 1.70
CA ALA A 167 -38.11 -3.14 0.58
C ALA A 167 -37.47 -3.71 -0.69
N ARG A 168 -36.25 -3.29 -1.03
CA ARG A 168 -35.51 -3.83 -2.20
C ARG A 168 -35.25 -5.32 -2.06
N CYS A 169 -34.80 -5.79 -0.90
CA CYS A 169 -34.56 -7.21 -0.60
C CYS A 169 -35.84 -8.03 -0.85
N VAL A 170 -36.93 -7.69 -0.15
CA VAL A 170 -38.20 -8.43 -0.21
C VAL A 170 -38.80 -8.40 -1.62
N HIS A 171 -38.80 -7.24 -2.28
CA HIS A 171 -39.30 -7.14 -3.65
C HIS A 171 -38.46 -7.94 -4.64
N SER A 172 -37.13 -8.01 -4.49
CA SER A 172 -36.28 -8.83 -5.37
C SER A 172 -36.56 -10.33 -5.23
N ALA A 173 -36.86 -10.80 -4.02
CA ALA A 173 -37.22 -12.20 -3.77
C ALA A 173 -38.64 -12.53 -4.27
N LEU A 174 -39.59 -11.60 -4.15
CA LEU A 174 -40.95 -11.77 -4.68
C LEU A 174 -41.01 -11.69 -6.22
N ALA A 175 -40.12 -10.93 -6.84
CA ALA A 175 -40.08 -10.70 -8.28
C ALA A 175 -39.24 -11.73 -9.05
N GLN A 176 -38.94 -12.89 -8.45
CA GLN A 176 -38.28 -13.99 -9.15
C GLN A 176 -39.12 -14.45 -10.35
N THR A 177 -38.45 -14.83 -11.44
CA THR A 177 -39.12 -15.29 -12.67
C THR A 177 -39.86 -16.61 -12.51
N VAL A 178 -39.59 -17.33 -11.42
CA VAL A 178 -40.28 -18.56 -11.04
C VAL A 178 -41.09 -18.36 -9.75
N PRO A 179 -42.25 -19.03 -9.62
CA PRO A 179 -43.02 -19.14 -8.38
C PRO A 179 -42.14 -19.37 -7.13
N THR A 180 -41.97 -18.35 -6.29
CA THR A 180 -41.12 -18.41 -5.09
C THR A 180 -41.86 -17.91 -3.87
N ASP A 181 -41.84 -18.66 -2.77
CA ASP A 181 -42.33 -18.19 -1.47
C ASP A 181 -41.23 -17.41 -0.74
N VAL A 182 -41.57 -16.33 -0.07
CA VAL A 182 -40.62 -15.47 0.65
C VAL A 182 -40.97 -15.48 2.13
N HIS A 183 -40.08 -16.03 2.95
CA HIS A 183 -40.23 -16.13 4.39
C HIS A 183 -39.36 -15.08 5.07
N VAL A 184 -39.95 -13.95 5.45
CA VAL A 184 -39.29 -12.91 6.26
C VAL A 184 -39.45 -13.26 7.73
N VAL A 185 -38.35 -13.61 8.39
CA VAL A 185 -38.32 -13.99 9.80
C VAL A 185 -37.76 -12.83 10.62
N PHE A 186 -38.64 -12.15 11.36
CA PHE A 186 -38.27 -10.93 12.09
C PHE A 186 -37.97 -11.20 13.57
N SER A 187 -36.95 -10.51 14.08
CA SER A 187 -36.57 -10.57 15.48
C SER A 187 -37.53 -9.79 16.37
N SER A 188 -37.57 -10.10 17.67
CA SER A 188 -38.29 -9.27 18.65
C SER A 188 -37.75 -7.84 18.74
N ARG A 189 -36.52 -7.62 18.25
CA ARG A 189 -35.86 -6.30 18.17
C ARG A 189 -36.16 -5.54 16.87
N THR A 190 -36.90 -6.13 15.93
CA THR A 190 -37.27 -5.44 14.69
C THR A 190 -38.20 -4.26 14.97
N PRO A 191 -37.93 -3.05 14.42
CA PRO A 191 -38.80 -1.90 14.62
C PRO A 191 -40.25 -2.17 14.19
N ALA A 192 -41.20 -1.67 14.97
CA ALA A 192 -42.63 -1.94 14.81
C ALA A 192 -43.18 -1.48 13.44
N ASP A 193 -42.63 -0.41 12.87
CA ASP A 193 -43.00 0.11 11.56
C ASP A 193 -42.57 -0.83 10.42
N ARG A 194 -41.43 -1.51 10.52
CA ARG A 194 -41.00 -2.58 9.58
C ARG A 194 -41.93 -3.78 9.66
N VAL A 195 -42.28 -4.22 10.86
CA VAL A 195 -43.21 -5.33 11.07
C VAL A 195 -44.61 -4.99 10.53
N ALA A 196 -45.09 -3.77 10.77
CA ALA A 196 -46.37 -3.30 10.25
C ALA A 196 -46.38 -3.26 8.71
N TRP A 197 -45.30 -2.77 8.09
CA TRP A 197 -45.13 -2.78 6.65
C TRP A 197 -45.12 -4.20 6.06
N LEU A 198 -44.36 -5.13 6.65
CA LEU A 198 -44.34 -6.54 6.23
C LEU A 198 -45.70 -7.20 6.31
N ARG A 199 -46.44 -6.98 7.40
CA ARG A 199 -47.81 -7.50 7.58
C ARG A 199 -48.79 -6.90 6.57
N ALA A 200 -48.61 -5.64 6.20
CA ALA A 200 -49.40 -5.02 5.15
C ALA A 200 -49.11 -5.63 3.79
N LEU A 201 -47.82 -5.74 3.44
CA LEU A 201 -47.39 -6.33 2.19
C LEU A 201 -47.80 -7.80 2.07
N ALA A 202 -47.74 -8.58 3.15
CA ALA A 202 -48.15 -9.99 3.16
C ALA A 202 -49.66 -10.19 2.91
N ARG A 203 -50.50 -9.19 3.21
CA ARG A 203 -51.93 -9.21 2.84
C ARG A 203 -52.14 -9.02 1.33
N GLU A 204 -51.21 -8.37 0.66
CA GLU A 204 -51.25 -8.06 -0.78
C GLU A 204 -50.48 -9.09 -1.61
N GLN A 205 -49.48 -9.75 -1.01
CA GLN A 205 -48.57 -10.69 -1.65
C GLN A 205 -48.75 -12.08 -1.05
N PRO A 206 -49.54 -12.99 -1.68
CA PRO A 206 -49.86 -14.30 -1.11
C PRO A 206 -48.64 -15.20 -0.85
N ARG A 207 -47.52 -14.93 -1.53
CA ARG A 207 -46.25 -15.65 -1.40
C ARG A 207 -45.33 -15.06 -0.33
N LEU A 208 -45.72 -13.96 0.32
CA LEU A 208 -44.93 -13.35 1.39
C LEU A 208 -45.45 -13.82 2.75
N HIS A 209 -44.57 -14.45 3.51
CA HIS A 209 -44.83 -14.90 4.88
C HIS A 209 -43.94 -14.10 5.83
N ALA A 210 -44.56 -13.34 6.73
CA ALA A 210 -43.85 -12.58 7.74
C ALA A 210 -44.12 -13.18 9.13
N THR A 211 -43.10 -13.80 9.74
CA THR A 211 -43.25 -14.53 11.01
C THR A 211 -42.17 -14.09 12.02
N PRO A 212 -42.47 -14.11 13.33
CA PRO A 212 -41.43 -13.91 14.33
C PRO A 212 -40.44 -15.08 14.36
N GLU A 213 -39.20 -14.84 14.77
CA GLU A 213 -38.22 -15.88 15.07
C GLU A 213 -38.71 -16.79 16.22
N GLY A 214 -38.46 -18.10 16.11
CA GLY A 214 -38.84 -19.05 17.17
C GLY A 214 -38.02 -18.89 18.45
N ARG A 215 -36.78 -18.43 18.31
CA ARG A 215 -35.85 -18.07 19.40
C ARG A 215 -35.03 -16.85 18.98
N PRO A 216 -34.55 -16.02 19.93
CA PRO A 216 -33.68 -14.90 19.59
C PRO A 216 -32.37 -15.37 18.95
N GLY A 217 -32.08 -14.91 17.73
CA GLY A 217 -30.77 -15.15 17.11
C GLY A 217 -30.83 -15.29 15.59
N PHE A 218 -29.72 -15.00 14.93
CA PHE A 218 -29.62 -15.05 13.47
C PHE A 218 -29.78 -16.48 12.93
N ALA A 219 -29.04 -17.45 13.47
CA ALA A 219 -29.20 -18.87 13.15
C ALA A 219 -30.63 -19.37 13.42
N ALA A 220 -31.24 -18.96 14.54
CA ALA A 220 -32.62 -19.32 14.88
C ALA A 220 -33.64 -18.75 13.88
N ALA A 221 -33.43 -17.53 13.38
CA ALA A 221 -34.26 -16.94 12.34
C ALA A 221 -34.15 -17.72 11.01
N ILE A 222 -32.94 -18.13 10.61
CA ILE A 222 -32.71 -19.01 9.45
C ILE A 222 -33.46 -20.33 9.64
N ASN A 223 -33.26 -21.01 10.77
CA ASN A 223 -33.89 -22.29 11.08
C ASN A 223 -35.42 -22.20 11.05
N THR A 224 -35.99 -21.12 11.62
CA THR A 224 -37.43 -20.86 11.61
C THR A 224 -37.97 -20.75 10.18
N GLY A 225 -37.28 -20.00 9.32
CA GLY A 225 -37.69 -19.82 7.92
C GLY A 225 -37.58 -21.10 7.09
N ILE A 226 -36.49 -21.87 7.28
CA ILE A 226 -36.30 -23.16 6.59
C ILE A 226 -37.36 -24.17 7.03
N ALA A 227 -37.66 -24.24 8.34
CA ALA A 227 -38.68 -25.12 8.87
C ALA A 227 -40.08 -24.76 8.34
N ALA A 228 -40.39 -23.47 8.23
CA ALA A 228 -41.67 -22.98 7.71
C ALA A 228 -41.83 -23.12 6.18
N SER A 229 -40.74 -23.32 5.45
CA SER A 229 -40.77 -23.51 3.99
C SER A 229 -41.41 -24.86 3.64
N ALA A 230 -42.32 -24.88 2.66
CA ALA A 230 -42.96 -26.11 2.18
C ALA A 230 -42.26 -26.72 0.94
N THR A 231 -41.37 -25.97 0.31
CA THR A 231 -40.68 -26.35 -0.93
C THR A 231 -39.44 -27.20 -0.66
N GLU A 232 -39.02 -27.98 -1.65
CA GLU A 232 -37.81 -28.78 -1.58
C GLU A 232 -36.52 -27.92 -1.58
N ARG A 233 -36.58 -26.75 -2.23
CA ARG A 233 -35.44 -25.85 -2.43
C ARG A 233 -35.59 -24.60 -1.60
N VAL A 234 -34.63 -24.31 -0.73
CA VAL A 234 -34.67 -23.14 0.15
C VAL A 234 -33.40 -22.32 -0.01
N GLY A 235 -33.55 -21.03 -0.31
CA GLY A 235 -32.43 -20.10 -0.46
C GLY A 235 -32.39 -19.03 0.63
N LEU A 236 -31.24 -18.36 0.76
CA LEU A 236 -31.01 -17.32 1.77
C LEU A 236 -30.67 -15.98 1.10
N VAL A 237 -31.30 -14.90 1.56
CA VAL A 237 -30.90 -13.52 1.22
C VAL A 237 -30.94 -12.64 2.46
N MET A 238 -29.90 -11.82 2.64
CA MET A 238 -29.79 -10.91 3.77
C MET A 238 -30.66 -9.67 3.56
N SER A 239 -31.22 -9.12 4.64
CA SER A 239 -32.20 -8.02 4.55
C SER A 239 -31.65 -6.71 3.97
N ASP A 240 -30.33 -6.55 3.89
CA ASP A 240 -29.58 -5.44 3.29
C ASP A 240 -29.20 -5.64 1.82
N ASP A 241 -29.32 -6.87 1.31
CA ASP A 241 -28.90 -7.32 -0.02
C ASP A 241 -30.12 -7.54 -0.96
N TRP A 242 -29.91 -8.01 -2.19
CA TRP A 242 -30.99 -8.38 -3.11
C TRP A 242 -30.57 -9.42 -4.15
N LEU A 243 -31.55 -10.09 -4.77
CA LEU A 243 -31.32 -11.11 -5.79
C LEU A 243 -31.47 -10.56 -7.20
N GLU A 244 -30.77 -11.17 -8.16
CA GLU A 244 -31.09 -11.02 -9.58
C GLU A 244 -32.46 -11.64 -9.90
N PRO A 245 -33.22 -11.15 -10.90
CA PRO A 245 -34.58 -11.65 -11.20
C PRO A 245 -34.65 -13.14 -11.54
N THR A 246 -33.56 -13.71 -12.08
CA THR A 246 -33.46 -15.11 -12.50
C THR A 246 -32.73 -15.99 -11.50
N ALA A 247 -32.35 -15.48 -10.32
CA ALA A 247 -31.49 -16.18 -9.37
C ALA A 247 -31.97 -17.58 -9.01
N VAL A 248 -33.25 -17.72 -8.67
CA VAL A 248 -33.84 -19.02 -8.35
C VAL A 248 -33.95 -19.90 -9.59
N ALA A 249 -34.44 -19.35 -10.71
CA ALA A 249 -34.67 -20.09 -11.95
C ALA A 249 -33.38 -20.72 -12.51
N GLU A 250 -32.25 -20.03 -12.38
CA GLU A 250 -30.93 -20.52 -12.82
C GLU A 250 -30.34 -21.58 -11.89
N CYS A 251 -30.70 -21.57 -10.61
CA CYS A 251 -30.23 -22.56 -9.63
C CYS A 251 -31.05 -23.87 -9.64
N LEU A 252 -32.34 -23.80 -9.96
CA LEU A 252 -33.26 -24.95 -9.93
C LEU A 252 -32.82 -26.18 -10.76
N PRO A 253 -32.18 -26.05 -11.94
CA PRO A 253 -31.76 -27.20 -12.73
C PRO A 253 -30.65 -28.06 -12.07
N ALA A 254 -29.93 -27.53 -11.07
CA ALA A 254 -28.84 -28.25 -10.43
C ALA A 254 -29.37 -29.24 -9.38
N ASP A 255 -29.20 -30.55 -9.62
CA ASP A 255 -29.64 -31.61 -8.72
C ASP A 255 -28.59 -31.94 -7.62
N THR A 256 -28.19 -30.92 -6.86
CA THR A 256 -27.24 -31.05 -5.75
C THR A 256 -27.83 -30.53 -4.44
N ASP A 257 -27.21 -30.82 -3.31
CA ASP A 257 -27.67 -30.35 -2.00
C ASP A 257 -27.43 -28.87 -1.76
N ILE A 258 -26.37 -28.33 -2.35
CA ILE A 258 -25.98 -26.92 -2.25
C ILE A 258 -25.73 -26.37 -3.66
N VAL A 259 -26.48 -25.36 -4.06
CA VAL A 259 -26.14 -24.52 -5.20
C VAL A 259 -25.57 -23.20 -4.67
N SER A 260 -24.37 -22.83 -5.09
CA SER A 260 -23.70 -21.56 -4.76
C SER A 260 -23.45 -20.79 -6.03
N THR A 261 -23.62 -19.47 -6.00
CA THR A 261 -23.46 -18.59 -7.17
C THR A 261 -22.33 -17.59 -6.96
N GLY A 262 -22.03 -16.81 -7.99
CA GLY A 262 -21.27 -15.59 -7.83
C GLY A 262 -22.11 -14.45 -7.25
N LEU A 263 -21.42 -13.38 -6.87
CA LEU A 263 -22.03 -12.16 -6.38
C LEU A 263 -21.45 -10.90 -7.04
N THR A 264 -22.28 -9.87 -7.13
CA THR A 264 -21.87 -8.51 -7.46
C THR A 264 -21.91 -7.68 -6.19
N VAL A 265 -20.80 -7.00 -5.87
CA VAL A 265 -20.72 -6.08 -4.73
C VAL A 265 -21.08 -4.68 -5.20
N TYR A 266 -21.89 -3.98 -4.41
CA TYR A 266 -22.26 -2.59 -4.58
C TYR A 266 -21.81 -1.78 -3.38
N ALA A 267 -21.55 -0.48 -3.57
CA ALA A 267 -21.35 0.44 -2.46
C ALA A 267 -22.66 0.62 -1.65
N ALA A 268 -22.59 1.38 -0.56
CA ALA A 268 -23.72 1.58 0.36
C ALA A 268 -25.00 2.14 -0.33
N ASP A 269 -24.84 2.87 -1.44
CA ASP A 269 -25.94 3.36 -2.27
C ASP A 269 -26.75 2.22 -2.93
N GLY A 270 -26.11 1.07 -3.19
CA GLY A 270 -26.70 -0.08 -3.89
C GLY A 270 -26.78 0.08 -5.41
N ASP A 271 -26.09 1.09 -5.94
CA ASP A 271 -26.10 1.45 -7.36
C ASP A 271 -24.68 1.47 -7.94
N THR A 272 -23.68 1.90 -7.16
CA THR A 272 -22.28 1.91 -7.57
C THR A 272 -21.67 0.53 -7.44
N ARG A 273 -21.38 -0.12 -8.56
CA ARG A 273 -20.71 -1.44 -8.58
C ARG A 273 -19.26 -1.36 -8.14
N LEU A 274 -18.85 -2.33 -7.33
CA LEU A 274 -17.48 -2.53 -6.87
C LEU A 274 -16.91 -3.80 -7.53
N ASP A 275 -16.60 -3.71 -8.82
CA ASP A 275 -16.17 -4.89 -9.61
C ASP A 275 -14.87 -5.53 -9.08
N GLY A 276 -13.99 -4.74 -8.44
CA GLY A 276 -12.73 -5.23 -7.86
C GLY A 276 -12.89 -6.19 -6.66
N VAL A 277 -14.10 -6.30 -6.11
CA VAL A 277 -14.47 -7.24 -5.03
C VAL A 277 -15.67 -8.11 -5.41
N SER A 278 -16.15 -8.01 -6.65
CA SER A 278 -17.20 -8.88 -7.18
C SER A 278 -16.58 -10.15 -7.74
N ARG A 279 -17.27 -11.29 -7.61
CA ARG A 279 -16.70 -12.60 -7.93
C ARG A 279 -17.62 -13.45 -8.80
N SER A 280 -17.01 -14.15 -9.74
CA SER A 280 -17.63 -15.23 -10.51
C SER A 280 -16.86 -16.51 -10.21
N PRO A 281 -17.35 -17.37 -9.30
CA PRO A 281 -16.68 -18.59 -8.92
C PRO A 281 -16.78 -19.63 -10.05
N SER A 282 -16.03 -20.72 -9.93
CA SER A 282 -16.09 -21.83 -10.87
C SER A 282 -16.07 -23.17 -10.14
N GLN A 283 -16.82 -24.12 -10.68
CA GLN A 283 -16.85 -25.51 -10.20
C GLN A 283 -15.44 -26.11 -10.11
N ALA A 284 -14.61 -25.89 -11.13
CA ALA A 284 -13.25 -26.44 -11.18
C ALA A 284 -12.31 -25.86 -10.09
N GLU A 285 -12.50 -24.61 -9.67
CA GLU A 285 -11.73 -24.05 -8.56
C GLU A 285 -12.21 -24.60 -7.21
N PHE A 286 -13.53 -24.75 -7.03
CA PHE A 286 -14.10 -25.39 -5.84
C PHE A 286 -13.61 -26.83 -5.66
N GLU A 287 -13.54 -27.60 -6.75
CA GLU A 287 -13.04 -28.97 -6.74
C GLU A 287 -11.54 -29.07 -6.39
N ARG A 288 -10.77 -28.00 -6.63
CA ARG A 288 -9.35 -27.92 -6.28
C ARG A 288 -9.08 -27.57 -4.82
N CYS A 289 -10.08 -27.11 -4.06
CA CYS A 289 -9.93 -26.87 -2.63
C CYS A 289 -9.55 -28.18 -1.90
N ALA A 290 -8.47 -28.11 -1.12
CA ALA A 290 -7.81 -29.28 -0.54
C ALA A 290 -8.51 -29.81 0.72
N SER A 291 -9.26 -28.97 1.41
CA SER A 291 -9.95 -29.30 2.66
C SER A 291 -11.44 -28.91 2.62
N LEU A 292 -12.22 -29.46 3.56
CA LEU A 292 -13.62 -29.05 3.74
C LEU A 292 -13.74 -27.60 4.21
N GLU A 293 -12.81 -27.14 5.04
CA GLU A 293 -12.67 -25.74 5.45
C GLU A 293 -12.53 -24.82 4.22
N GLU A 294 -11.59 -25.14 3.32
CA GLU A 294 -11.36 -24.35 2.12
C GLU A 294 -12.57 -24.38 1.19
N LYS A 295 -13.24 -25.54 1.09
CA LYS A 295 -14.48 -25.69 0.32
C LYS A 295 -15.62 -24.84 0.90
N ALA A 296 -15.84 -24.89 2.20
CA ALA A 296 -16.85 -24.06 2.87
C ALA A 296 -16.58 -22.57 2.67
N ARG A 297 -15.31 -22.16 2.79
CA ARG A 297 -14.86 -20.77 2.61
C ARG A 297 -14.96 -20.29 1.17
N TYR A 298 -14.84 -21.21 0.20
CA TYR A 298 -14.91 -20.90 -1.22
C TYR A 298 -16.33 -20.53 -1.67
N LEU A 299 -17.35 -21.10 -1.04
CA LEU A 299 -18.73 -20.95 -1.43
C LEU A 299 -19.28 -19.58 -0.99
N GLU A 300 -20.09 -18.99 -1.85
CA GLU A 300 -20.63 -17.65 -1.68
C GLU A 300 -22.13 -17.60 -1.98
N HIS A 301 -22.80 -16.58 -1.45
CA HIS A 301 -24.18 -16.27 -1.83
C HIS A 301 -24.29 -16.02 -3.34
N PHE A 302 -25.39 -16.35 -3.99
CA PHE A 302 -26.64 -16.88 -3.47
C PHE A 302 -26.51 -18.38 -3.16
N PHE A 303 -27.12 -18.82 -2.07
CA PHE A 303 -27.24 -20.24 -1.75
C PHE A 303 -28.66 -20.72 -2.01
N LEU A 304 -28.81 -21.84 -2.72
CA LEU A 304 -30.05 -22.59 -2.81
C LEU A 304 -29.79 -24.02 -2.32
N PHE A 305 -30.36 -24.35 -1.16
CA PHE A 305 -30.16 -25.63 -0.49
C PHE A 305 -31.28 -26.62 -0.78
N ARG A 306 -30.98 -27.92 -0.71
CA ARG A 306 -32.00 -28.95 -0.52
C ARG A 306 -32.46 -28.93 0.93
N ARG A 307 -33.73 -28.61 1.15
CA ARG A 307 -34.33 -28.42 2.47
C ARG A 307 -34.16 -29.65 3.37
N ALA A 308 -34.41 -30.84 2.82
CA ALA A 308 -34.31 -32.10 3.56
C ALA A 308 -32.89 -32.32 4.12
N THR A 309 -31.86 -31.99 3.32
CA THR A 309 -30.45 -32.11 3.72
C THR A 309 -30.11 -31.15 4.86
N VAL A 310 -30.60 -29.90 4.81
CA VAL A 310 -30.42 -28.92 5.89
C VAL A 310 -31.12 -29.36 7.19
N LEU A 311 -32.36 -29.85 7.09
CA LEU A 311 -33.10 -30.32 8.27
C LEU A 311 -32.45 -31.57 8.88
N ALA A 312 -31.98 -32.51 8.06
CA ALA A 312 -31.24 -33.68 8.54
C ALA A 312 -29.92 -33.28 9.23
N ALA A 313 -29.30 -32.18 8.80
CA ALA A 313 -28.12 -31.60 9.42
C ALA A 313 -28.40 -30.94 10.79
N GLY A 314 -29.67 -30.64 11.09
CA GLY A 314 -30.09 -29.91 12.29
C GLY A 314 -30.23 -28.39 12.09
N GLY A 315 -30.10 -27.91 10.84
CA GLY A 315 -30.11 -26.48 10.53
C GLY A 315 -28.79 -25.77 10.87
N ALA A 316 -28.83 -24.44 10.91
CA ALA A 316 -27.73 -23.60 11.38
C ALA A 316 -27.56 -23.78 12.90
N ASP A 317 -26.32 -23.90 13.36
CA ASP A 317 -26.02 -24.14 14.77
C ASP A 317 -26.17 -22.87 15.61
N GLU A 318 -27.19 -22.83 16.45
CA GLU A 318 -27.51 -21.67 17.29
C GLU A 318 -26.49 -21.44 18.43
N THR A 319 -25.46 -22.29 18.59
CA THR A 319 -24.52 -22.24 19.71
C THR A 319 -23.13 -21.68 19.37
N VAL A 320 -22.75 -21.63 18.09
CA VAL A 320 -21.38 -21.25 17.68
C VAL A 320 -21.15 -19.74 17.60
N GLY A 321 -22.17 -18.90 17.46
CA GLY A 321 -22.01 -17.45 17.53
C GLY A 321 -23.14 -16.63 16.91
N LEU A 322 -22.91 -15.33 16.74
CA LEU A 322 -23.83 -14.38 16.10
C LEU A 322 -23.10 -13.60 15.02
N THR A 323 -22.32 -14.28 14.19
CA THR A 323 -21.55 -13.65 13.11
C THR A 323 -21.95 -14.26 11.78
N GLY A 324 -21.60 -13.59 10.68
CA GLY A 324 -21.79 -14.12 9.32
C GLY A 324 -20.91 -15.34 9.02
N CYS A 325 -20.69 -16.20 10.03
CA CYS A 325 -20.15 -17.52 9.93
C CYS A 325 -21.24 -18.58 10.13
N ASP A 326 -22.50 -18.20 10.38
CA ASP A 326 -23.60 -19.16 10.55
C ASP A 326 -23.90 -19.89 9.24
N ASP A 327 -23.78 -19.20 8.11
CA ASP A 327 -23.77 -19.81 6.78
C ASP A 327 -22.50 -20.65 6.55
N TYR A 328 -21.33 -20.16 6.96
CA TYR A 328 -20.06 -20.89 6.86
C TYR A 328 -20.06 -22.21 7.65
N ASP A 329 -20.49 -22.20 8.91
CA ASP A 329 -20.64 -23.38 9.78
C ASP A 329 -21.70 -24.35 9.23
N LEU A 330 -22.85 -23.84 8.79
CA LEU A 330 -23.89 -24.65 8.18
C LEU A 330 -23.36 -25.37 6.93
N ILE A 331 -22.69 -24.63 6.03
CA ILE A 331 -22.11 -25.19 4.80
C ILE A 331 -21.06 -26.24 5.15
N TRP A 332 -20.16 -25.96 6.09
CA TRP A 332 -19.14 -26.93 6.52
C TRP A 332 -19.80 -28.19 7.11
N THR A 333 -20.77 -28.04 8.00
CA THR A 333 -21.54 -29.15 8.58
C THR A 333 -22.22 -30.01 7.50
N LEU A 334 -22.77 -29.39 6.45
CA LEU A 334 -23.37 -30.09 5.31
C LEU A 334 -22.31 -30.86 4.52
N LEU A 335 -21.17 -30.24 4.24
CA LEU A 335 -20.05 -30.87 3.52
C LEU A 335 -19.47 -32.07 4.28
N GLU A 336 -19.33 -31.98 5.62
CA GLU A 336 -18.92 -33.12 6.47
C GLU A 336 -19.89 -34.30 6.40
N ARG A 337 -21.17 -34.02 6.15
CA ARG A 337 -22.22 -35.03 5.96
C ARG A 337 -22.35 -35.50 4.51
N GLY A 338 -21.43 -35.10 3.63
CA GLY A 338 -21.39 -35.55 2.24
C GLY A 338 -22.33 -34.81 1.29
N ALA A 339 -22.78 -33.60 1.65
CA ALA A 339 -23.61 -32.78 0.76
C ALA A 339 -22.91 -32.53 -0.59
N THR A 340 -23.66 -32.74 -1.67
CA THR A 340 -23.21 -32.46 -3.03
C THR A 340 -23.34 -30.97 -3.36
N VAL A 341 -22.44 -30.44 -4.20
CA VAL A 341 -22.37 -29.00 -4.49
C VAL A 341 -22.30 -28.72 -5.98
N THR A 342 -23.07 -27.73 -6.42
CA THR A 342 -22.92 -27.08 -7.73
C THR A 342 -22.56 -25.61 -7.56
N VAL A 343 -21.50 -25.16 -8.24
CA VAL A 343 -21.06 -23.77 -8.28
C VAL A 343 -21.38 -23.16 -9.64
N LEU A 344 -22.23 -22.13 -9.64
CA LEU A 344 -22.62 -21.38 -10.82
C LEU A 344 -21.78 -20.10 -10.97
N PRO A 345 -21.16 -19.84 -12.14
CA PRO A 345 -20.36 -18.62 -12.34
C PRO A 345 -21.18 -17.32 -12.43
N GLN A 346 -22.50 -17.44 -12.61
CA GLN A 346 -23.42 -16.31 -12.73
C GLN A 346 -23.50 -15.53 -11.41
N ARG A 347 -23.50 -14.21 -11.50
CA ARG A 347 -23.58 -13.31 -10.35
C ARG A 347 -25.04 -13.03 -9.99
N LEU A 348 -25.66 -13.98 -9.30
CA LEU A 348 -27.10 -13.99 -9.03
C LEU A 348 -27.48 -13.32 -7.69
N TYR A 349 -26.47 -12.94 -6.91
CA TYR A 349 -26.62 -12.24 -5.64
C TYR A 349 -25.98 -10.86 -5.69
N ASN A 350 -26.62 -9.87 -5.07
CA ASN A 350 -26.11 -8.52 -5.00
C ASN A 350 -25.87 -8.11 -3.55
N TYR A 351 -24.60 -7.98 -3.20
CA TYR A 351 -24.11 -7.64 -1.87
C TYR A 351 -23.98 -6.12 -1.72
N ARG A 352 -24.60 -5.53 -0.70
CA ARG A 352 -24.50 -4.09 -0.40
C ARG A 352 -23.42 -3.82 0.64
N ASP A 353 -22.28 -3.30 0.24
CA ASP A 353 -21.18 -3.00 1.16
C ASP A 353 -21.36 -1.61 1.81
N HIS A 354 -21.78 -1.59 3.07
CA HIS A 354 -22.13 -0.39 3.84
C HIS A 354 -21.47 -0.36 5.23
N ASP A 355 -21.68 0.72 5.99
CA ASP A 355 -21.17 0.93 7.36
C ASP A 355 -22.23 0.80 8.47
N GLY A 356 -23.49 0.54 8.09
CA GLY A 356 -24.61 0.25 9.00
C GLY A 356 -24.51 -1.09 9.75
N ALA A 357 -25.56 -1.45 10.48
CA ALA A 357 -25.60 -2.68 11.25
C ALA A 357 -25.50 -3.92 10.34
N ARG A 358 -24.39 -4.66 10.45
CA ARG A 358 -24.14 -5.91 9.71
C ARG A 358 -23.30 -6.88 10.52
N LEU A 359 -23.52 -8.18 10.34
CA LEU A 359 -22.77 -9.23 11.03
C LEU A 359 -21.27 -9.18 10.73
N SER A 360 -20.88 -8.93 9.48
CA SER A 360 -19.47 -8.83 9.05
C SER A 360 -18.73 -7.60 9.58
N LEU A 361 -19.45 -6.61 10.11
CA LEU A 361 -18.90 -5.37 10.68
C LEU A 361 -18.84 -5.37 12.20
N ARG A 362 -19.18 -6.50 12.85
CA ARG A 362 -18.97 -6.66 14.29
C ARG A 362 -17.49 -6.54 14.64
N ALA A 363 -17.19 -6.23 15.90
CA ALA A 363 -15.81 -6.12 16.37
C ALA A 363 -15.00 -7.37 16.00
N ARG A 364 -13.82 -7.16 15.38
CA ARG A 364 -12.93 -8.22 14.90
C ARG A 364 -12.69 -9.31 15.96
N ALA A 365 -12.45 -8.93 17.21
CA ALA A 365 -12.23 -9.87 18.31
C ALA A 365 -13.42 -10.84 18.50
N ALA A 366 -14.65 -10.31 18.50
CA ALA A 366 -15.85 -11.14 18.62
C ALA A 366 -16.00 -12.10 17.42
N GLN A 367 -15.68 -11.65 16.21
CA GLN A 367 -15.69 -12.53 15.02
C GLN A 367 -14.62 -13.62 15.09
N CYS A 368 -13.43 -13.30 15.62
CA CYS A 368 -12.41 -14.31 15.88
C CYS A 368 -12.86 -15.33 16.93
N ASP A 369 -13.55 -14.90 17.99
CA ASP A 369 -14.07 -15.79 19.05
C ASP A 369 -15.18 -16.70 18.52
N ASP A 370 -16.05 -16.20 17.65
CA ASP A 370 -17.12 -16.97 17.02
C ASP A 370 -16.53 -18.01 16.04
N LEU A 371 -15.60 -17.59 15.15
CA LEU A 371 -14.86 -18.52 14.28
C LEU A 371 -14.08 -19.57 15.09
N ALA A 372 -13.49 -19.18 16.21
CA ALA A 372 -12.80 -20.06 17.12
C ALA A 372 -13.68 -21.22 17.63
N ARG A 373 -14.98 -20.97 17.85
CA ARG A 373 -15.96 -21.99 18.27
C ARG A 373 -16.38 -22.88 17.10
N VAL A 374 -16.58 -22.31 15.91
CA VAL A 374 -16.81 -23.08 14.67
C VAL A 374 -15.66 -24.07 14.42
N LEU A 375 -14.42 -23.59 14.47
CA LEU A 375 -13.23 -24.43 14.30
C LEU A 375 -13.13 -25.52 15.38
N GLU A 376 -13.50 -25.20 16.62
CA GLU A 376 -13.54 -26.18 17.71
C GLU A 376 -14.58 -27.28 17.47
N LYS A 377 -15.77 -26.91 17.01
CA LYS A 377 -16.84 -27.84 16.60
C LYS A 377 -16.38 -28.79 15.49
N HIS A 378 -15.69 -28.25 14.48
CA HIS A 378 -15.15 -29.04 13.35
C HIS A 378 -13.80 -29.72 13.66
N GLY A 379 -13.38 -29.77 14.93
CA GLY A 379 -12.19 -30.51 15.35
C GLY A 379 -10.85 -29.88 14.96
N VAL A 380 -10.83 -28.64 14.49
CA VAL A 380 -9.61 -27.93 14.08
C VAL A 380 -8.92 -27.32 15.29
N ARG A 381 -7.65 -27.69 15.51
CA ARG A 381 -6.87 -27.34 16.72
C ARG A 381 -5.46 -26.86 16.39
N GLY A 382 -4.74 -26.38 17.42
CA GLY A 382 -3.31 -26.07 17.33
C GLY A 382 -2.95 -25.01 16.29
N ALA A 383 -1.85 -25.26 15.57
CA ALA A 383 -1.30 -24.32 14.58
C ALA A 383 -2.23 -24.08 13.38
N GLU A 384 -3.01 -25.10 12.97
CA GLU A 384 -3.98 -24.97 11.89
C GLU A 384 -5.11 -24.01 12.28
N ARG A 385 -5.65 -24.13 13.49
CA ARG A 385 -6.65 -23.20 14.03
C ARG A 385 -6.13 -21.76 14.03
N ALA A 386 -4.89 -21.55 14.48
CA ALA A 386 -4.28 -20.23 14.50
C ALA A 386 -4.15 -19.64 13.09
N ARG A 387 -3.70 -20.45 12.12
CA ARG A 387 -3.59 -20.06 10.70
C ARG A 387 -4.94 -19.64 10.12
N ILE A 388 -5.98 -20.47 10.28
CA ILE A 388 -7.31 -20.19 9.71
C ILE A 388 -7.91 -18.93 10.33
N ILE A 389 -7.77 -18.73 11.64
CA ILE A 389 -8.22 -17.50 12.31
C ILE A 389 -7.48 -16.29 11.74
N GLU A 390 -6.16 -16.35 11.58
CA GLU A 390 -5.38 -15.24 11.02
C GLU A 390 -5.83 -14.88 9.59
N GLU A 391 -6.04 -15.88 8.74
CA GLU A 391 -6.50 -15.72 7.37
C GLU A 391 -7.88 -15.05 7.26
N HIS A 392 -8.84 -15.50 8.07
CA HIS A 392 -10.19 -14.94 8.08
C HIS A 392 -10.25 -13.56 8.73
N ALA A 393 -9.52 -13.37 9.84
CA ALA A 393 -9.55 -12.15 10.61
C ALA A 393 -9.13 -10.93 9.78
N ALA A 394 -8.35 -11.12 8.72
CA ALA A 394 -8.00 -10.09 7.75
C ALA A 394 -9.23 -9.39 7.11
N TRP A 395 -10.40 -10.02 7.10
CA TRP A 395 -11.65 -9.49 6.52
C TRP A 395 -12.66 -9.02 7.58
N PHE A 396 -12.39 -9.22 8.87
CA PHE A 396 -13.35 -8.93 9.92
C PHE A 396 -13.34 -7.47 10.37
N GLY A 397 -14.54 -6.91 10.57
CA GLY A 397 -14.77 -5.65 11.27
C GLY A 397 -14.69 -4.41 10.37
N GLU A 398 -14.55 -4.61 9.05
CA GLU A 398 -14.48 -3.53 8.08
C GLU A 398 -15.25 -3.93 6.79
N PRO A 399 -15.77 -2.95 6.03
CA PRO A 399 -16.38 -3.22 4.73
C PRO A 399 -15.41 -3.92 3.76
N VAL A 400 -15.93 -4.79 2.91
CA VAL A 400 -15.12 -5.66 2.03
C VAL A 400 -14.28 -4.82 1.06
N HIS A 401 -14.83 -3.73 0.53
CA HIS A 401 -14.11 -2.82 -0.35
C HIS A 401 -12.94 -2.11 0.33
N VAL A 402 -13.05 -1.80 1.63
CA VAL A 402 -11.98 -1.17 2.41
C VAL A 402 -10.83 -2.14 2.57
N VAL A 403 -11.12 -3.37 2.98
CA VAL A 403 -10.12 -4.43 3.13
C VAL A 403 -9.45 -4.73 1.78
N ALA A 404 -10.24 -4.88 0.72
CA ALA A 404 -9.71 -5.17 -0.61
C ALA A 404 -8.84 -4.03 -1.16
N HIS A 405 -9.25 -2.78 -0.97
CA HIS A 405 -8.46 -1.60 -1.34
C HIS A 405 -7.13 -1.59 -0.57
N ARG A 406 -7.15 -1.84 0.75
CA ARG A 406 -5.93 -1.96 1.57
C ARG A 406 -5.02 -3.07 1.07
N ARG A 407 -5.55 -4.25 0.77
CA ARG A 407 -4.76 -5.37 0.23
C ARG A 407 -4.19 -5.05 -1.15
N ALA A 408 -4.94 -4.36 -2.01
CA ALA A 408 -4.45 -3.91 -3.31
C ALA A 408 -3.29 -2.90 -3.15
N MET A 409 -3.39 -1.97 -2.21
CA MET A 409 -2.29 -1.06 -1.88
C MET A 409 -1.05 -1.82 -1.40
N LEU A 410 -1.20 -2.74 -0.44
CA LEU A 410 -0.08 -3.56 0.06
C LEU A 410 0.60 -4.37 -1.04
N ARG A 411 -0.17 -4.96 -1.97
CA ARG A 411 0.40 -5.68 -3.14
C ARG A 411 1.29 -4.79 -4.00
N ARG A 412 0.96 -3.50 -4.15
CA ARG A 412 1.77 -2.54 -4.92
C ARG A 412 3.12 -2.23 -4.26
N LEU A 413 3.26 -2.47 -2.95
CA LEU A 413 4.49 -2.22 -2.21
C LEU A 413 5.52 -3.36 -2.32
N GLY A 414 5.09 -4.55 -2.76
CA GLY A 414 5.88 -5.77 -2.70
C GLY A 414 5.93 -6.39 -1.28
N PRO A 415 6.37 -7.65 -1.16
CA PRO A 415 6.24 -8.43 0.07
C PRO A 415 6.99 -7.82 1.26
N ASP A 416 8.21 -7.32 1.02
CA ASP A 416 9.05 -6.80 2.08
C ASP A 416 8.45 -5.54 2.73
N LEU A 417 8.08 -4.55 1.91
CA LEU A 417 7.53 -3.30 2.42
C LEU A 417 6.10 -3.49 2.94
N ALA A 418 5.30 -4.38 2.33
CA ALA A 418 4.00 -4.76 2.87
C ALA A 418 4.12 -5.36 4.28
N THR A 419 5.14 -6.18 4.54
CA THR A 419 5.40 -6.75 5.87
C THR A 419 5.73 -5.67 6.89
N VAL A 420 6.61 -4.72 6.56
CA VAL A 420 6.93 -3.60 7.45
C VAL A 420 5.70 -2.73 7.75
N VAL A 421 4.87 -2.49 6.74
CA VAL A 421 3.65 -1.66 6.86
C VAL A 421 2.56 -2.39 7.67
N ALA A 422 2.36 -3.68 7.43
CA ALA A 422 1.35 -4.50 8.11
C ALA A 422 1.66 -4.72 9.60
N ALA A 423 2.93 -4.64 10.01
CA ALA A 423 3.32 -4.71 11.41
C ALA A 423 2.91 -3.47 12.23
N ARG A 424 2.45 -2.40 11.58
CA ARG A 424 1.98 -1.20 12.27
C ARG A 424 0.54 -1.39 12.79
N PRO A 425 0.21 -0.84 13.97
CA PRO A 425 -1.12 -0.97 14.55
C PRO A 425 -2.17 -0.14 13.78
N THR A 426 -1.76 0.89 13.05
CA THR A 426 -2.65 1.77 12.29
C THR A 426 -2.73 1.34 10.84
N ALA A 427 -3.94 1.41 10.27
CA ALA A 427 -4.21 0.94 8.93
C ALA A 427 -3.63 1.87 7.86
N LEU A 428 -3.05 1.29 6.81
CA LEU A 428 -2.66 2.02 5.60
C LEU A 428 -3.91 2.45 4.82
N VAL A 429 -3.99 3.74 4.48
CA VAL A 429 -5.12 4.34 3.75
C VAL A 429 -4.72 5.02 2.44
N ASP A 430 -3.44 5.40 2.29
CA ASP A 430 -2.93 6.09 1.09
C ASP A 430 -1.53 5.58 0.72
N VAL A 431 -1.30 5.42 -0.59
CA VAL A 431 0.00 5.05 -1.17
C VAL A 431 0.23 5.84 -2.44
N ALA A 432 1.24 6.71 -2.41
CA ALA A 432 1.67 7.47 -3.56
C ALA A 432 3.14 7.18 -3.89
N PRO A 433 3.50 6.85 -5.14
CA PRO A 433 4.90 6.77 -5.54
C PRO A 433 5.56 8.16 -5.46
N VAL A 434 6.78 8.23 -4.93
CA VAL A 434 7.57 9.47 -4.85
C VAL A 434 8.50 9.63 -6.06
N SER A 435 8.90 8.52 -6.69
CA SER A 435 9.76 8.51 -7.88
C SER A 435 8.96 8.09 -9.13
N PRO A 436 9.31 8.55 -10.35
CA PRO A 436 8.62 8.15 -11.56
C PRO A 436 8.81 6.66 -11.82
N LEU A 437 7.68 5.93 -11.86
CA LEU A 437 7.52 4.49 -12.09
C LEU A 437 8.36 3.61 -11.11
N PRO A 438 7.87 3.37 -9.87
CA PRO A 438 8.45 2.34 -9.02
C PRO A 438 8.47 1.01 -9.78
N THR A 439 9.66 0.43 -9.93
CA THR A 439 9.80 -0.88 -10.55
C THR A 439 9.57 -1.95 -9.49
N ALA A 440 9.24 -3.18 -9.91
CA ALA A 440 9.14 -4.32 -8.99
C ALA A 440 10.46 -4.59 -8.22
N VAL A 441 11.58 -4.00 -8.68
CA VAL A 441 12.91 -4.19 -8.11
C VAL A 441 13.27 -3.12 -7.08
N ARG A 442 12.80 -1.88 -7.25
CA ARG A 442 13.11 -0.72 -6.40
C ARG A 442 11.99 0.32 -6.49
N GLY A 443 11.62 0.90 -5.35
CA GLY A 443 10.57 1.92 -5.32
C GLY A 443 10.55 2.71 -4.01
N THR A 444 10.12 3.96 -4.11
CA THR A 444 9.96 4.87 -2.97
C THR A 444 8.52 5.37 -2.96
N PHE A 445 7.88 5.30 -1.79
CA PHE A 445 6.46 5.55 -1.59
C PHE A 445 6.24 6.51 -0.41
N ARG A 446 5.28 7.41 -0.56
CA ARG A 446 4.64 8.12 0.54
C ARG A 446 3.47 7.26 1.02
N LEU A 447 3.47 6.95 2.30
CA LEU A 447 2.51 6.05 2.94
C LEU A 447 1.69 6.84 3.95
N GLY A 448 0.38 6.93 3.76
CA GLY A 448 -0.55 7.59 4.67
C GLY A 448 -1.35 6.57 5.49
N PHE A 449 -1.53 6.86 6.78
CA PHE A 449 -2.19 5.97 7.74
C PHE A 449 -3.46 6.61 8.33
N ALA A 450 -4.37 5.77 8.82
CA ALA A 450 -5.68 6.18 9.34
C ALA A 450 -5.62 7.13 10.54
N ASP A 451 -4.51 7.13 11.29
CA ASP A 451 -4.24 8.07 12.40
C ASP A 451 -3.74 9.46 11.92
N GLY A 452 -3.67 9.66 10.59
CA GLY A 452 -3.15 10.89 9.96
C GLY A 452 -1.62 10.90 9.84
N SER A 453 -0.91 9.90 10.35
CA SER A 453 0.54 9.82 10.22
C SER A 453 0.97 9.52 8.78
N THR A 454 2.13 10.03 8.39
CA THR A 454 2.73 9.81 7.08
C THR A 454 4.15 9.29 7.25
N PHE A 455 4.54 8.32 6.43
CA PHE A 455 5.88 7.75 6.39
C PHE A 455 6.39 7.63 4.96
N LYS A 456 7.70 7.43 4.85
CA LYS A 456 8.35 7.09 3.59
C LYS A 456 8.67 5.59 3.58
N GLY A 457 8.11 4.85 2.64
CA GLY A 457 8.45 3.45 2.40
C GLY A 457 9.45 3.35 1.25
N ARG A 458 10.51 2.57 1.42
CA ARG A 458 11.52 2.35 0.38
C ARG A 458 11.83 0.88 0.22
N VAL A 459 11.97 0.43 -1.02
CA VAL A 459 12.48 -0.90 -1.37
C VAL A 459 13.81 -0.73 -2.09
N LEU A 460 14.90 -1.21 -1.49
CA LEU A 460 16.26 -1.15 -2.00
C LEU A 460 16.59 -2.35 -2.90
N GLN A 461 17.78 -2.34 -3.52
CA GLN A 461 18.17 -3.39 -4.46
C GLN A 461 18.36 -4.74 -3.76
N SER A 462 18.95 -4.73 -2.56
CA SER A 462 19.26 -5.94 -1.79
C SER A 462 19.06 -5.74 -0.28
N ASP A 463 18.89 -6.86 0.44
CA ASP A 463 18.83 -6.90 1.91
C ASP A 463 20.13 -6.38 2.55
N GLN A 464 21.28 -6.69 1.94
CA GLN A 464 22.58 -6.19 2.37
C GLN A 464 22.65 -4.66 2.26
N GLN A 465 22.17 -4.07 1.15
CA GLN A 465 22.11 -2.62 1.00
C GLN A 465 21.19 -2.00 2.07
N ALA A 466 20.00 -2.57 2.28
CA ALA A 466 19.07 -2.09 3.31
C ALA A 466 19.67 -2.14 4.72
N THR A 467 20.42 -3.20 5.03
CA THR A 467 21.14 -3.34 6.31
C THR A 467 22.23 -2.29 6.46
N THR A 468 23.04 -2.09 5.41
CA THR A 468 24.10 -1.07 5.41
C THR A 468 23.51 0.33 5.61
N VAL A 469 22.51 0.71 4.82
CA VAL A 469 21.85 2.02 4.91
C VAL A 469 21.24 2.23 6.30
N ALA A 470 20.47 1.27 6.82
CA ALA A 470 19.85 1.40 8.14
C ALA A 470 20.88 1.57 9.26
N ARG A 471 21.98 0.82 9.22
CA ARG A 471 23.06 0.92 10.21
C ARG A 471 23.78 2.27 10.11
N LEU A 472 24.12 2.71 8.91
CA LEU A 472 24.90 3.93 8.71
C LEU A 472 24.08 5.20 8.98
N VAL A 473 22.82 5.24 8.56
CA VAL A 473 21.89 6.35 8.87
C VAL A 473 21.66 6.47 10.38
N ALA A 474 21.62 5.35 11.11
CA ALA A 474 21.50 5.38 12.58
C ALA A 474 22.75 5.99 13.28
N GLY A 475 23.90 6.03 12.61
CA GLY A 475 25.11 6.67 13.11
C GLY A 475 25.20 8.17 12.83
N LEU A 476 24.24 8.74 12.08
CA LEU A 476 24.19 10.17 11.80
C LEU A 476 23.66 10.96 13.01
N GLU A 477 24.07 12.23 13.10
CA GLU A 477 23.56 13.16 14.10
C GLU A 477 22.02 13.21 14.08
N PRO A 478 21.35 13.21 15.24
CA PRO A 478 19.89 13.28 15.28
C PRO A 478 19.34 14.47 14.48
N GLY A 479 18.49 14.17 13.51
CA GLY A 479 17.86 15.17 12.66
C GLY A 479 18.64 15.53 11.39
N ALA A 480 19.86 15.02 11.19
CA ALA A 480 20.65 15.20 9.96
C ALA A 480 20.04 14.49 8.75
N ALA A 481 19.40 13.34 8.98
CA ALA A 481 18.77 12.52 7.97
C ALA A 481 17.44 11.94 8.47
N ALA A 482 16.56 11.60 7.54
CA ALA A 482 15.33 10.88 7.82
C ALA A 482 15.64 9.56 8.55
N ARG A 483 15.08 9.40 9.76
CA ARG A 483 15.30 8.21 10.58
C ARG A 483 14.67 6.98 9.96
N VAL A 484 15.41 5.88 9.94
CA VAL A 484 14.87 4.53 9.67
C VAL A 484 14.14 4.04 10.92
N LEU A 485 12.85 3.78 10.79
CA LEU A 485 11.96 3.37 11.88
C LEU A 485 11.80 1.85 11.96
N ALA A 486 11.79 1.18 10.80
CA ALA A 486 11.67 -0.27 10.71
C ALA A 486 12.29 -0.78 9.40
N ARG A 487 12.64 -2.07 9.38
CA ARG A 487 13.22 -2.76 8.21
C ARG A 487 12.72 -4.20 8.17
N HIS A 488 12.47 -4.70 6.97
CA HIS A 488 12.29 -6.12 6.70
C HIS A 488 12.81 -6.42 5.30
N GLY A 489 13.69 -7.42 5.16
CA GLY A 489 14.34 -7.73 3.90
C GLY A 489 14.94 -6.47 3.24
N ARG A 490 14.58 -6.23 1.99
CA ARG A 490 15.07 -5.09 1.20
C ARG A 490 14.36 -3.78 1.53
N ALA A 491 13.33 -3.79 2.38
CA ALA A 491 12.48 -2.64 2.62
C ALA A 491 12.82 -1.87 3.90
N LEU A 492 12.74 -0.55 3.81
CA LEU A 492 12.87 0.40 4.91
C LEU A 492 11.57 1.19 5.06
N LEU A 493 11.17 1.41 6.31
CA LEU A 493 10.19 2.42 6.67
C LEU A 493 10.93 3.56 7.36
N GLU A 494 10.89 4.74 6.75
CA GLU A 494 11.57 5.95 7.17
C GLU A 494 10.55 6.99 7.65
N GLU A 495 10.96 7.89 8.55
CA GLU A 495 10.13 9.02 8.93
C GLU A 495 9.84 9.92 7.73
N TRP A 496 8.63 10.49 7.68
CA TRP A 496 8.33 11.52 6.69
C TRP A 496 8.88 12.87 7.19
N VAL A 497 9.77 13.48 6.40
CA VAL A 497 10.32 14.80 6.71
C VAL A 497 9.44 15.85 6.04
N ALA A 498 8.65 16.57 6.85
CA ALA A 498 7.89 17.71 6.38
C ALA A 498 8.83 18.89 6.08
N GLY A 499 8.61 19.59 4.97
CA GLY A 499 9.40 20.74 4.56
C GLY A 499 9.36 20.97 3.06
N THR A 500 10.23 21.86 2.59
CA THR A 500 10.39 22.17 1.16
C THR A 500 11.72 21.61 0.67
N PRO A 501 11.75 20.83 -0.44
CA PRO A 501 13.01 20.46 -1.09
C PRO A 501 13.88 21.68 -1.39
N LEU A 502 15.18 21.60 -1.15
CA LEU A 502 16.09 22.74 -1.22
C LEU A 502 16.23 23.31 -2.65
N ASP A 503 16.00 22.49 -3.67
CA ASP A 503 15.93 22.88 -5.09
C ASP A 503 14.63 23.64 -5.45
N GLN A 504 13.61 23.54 -4.61
CA GLN A 504 12.29 24.19 -4.77
C GLN A 504 12.06 25.32 -3.76
N GLY A 505 12.96 25.45 -2.78
CA GLY A 505 12.87 26.41 -1.69
C GLY A 505 13.36 27.83 -2.05
N PRO A 506 13.22 28.79 -1.12
CA PRO A 506 13.77 30.13 -1.29
C PRO A 506 15.29 30.07 -1.45
N ALA A 507 15.86 31.02 -2.21
CA ALA A 507 17.30 31.17 -2.55
C ALA A 507 18.22 30.12 -1.91
N THR A 508 18.44 29.01 -2.62
CA THR A 508 19.29 27.87 -2.21
C THR A 508 20.62 28.29 -1.58
N GLU A 509 21.18 29.38 -2.09
CA GLU A 509 22.43 30.01 -1.63
C GLU A 509 22.46 30.28 -0.12
N ARG A 510 21.32 30.65 0.49
CA ARG A 510 21.22 30.92 1.94
C ARG A 510 21.54 29.68 2.80
N TYR A 511 21.31 28.48 2.28
CA TYR A 511 21.46 27.24 3.02
C TYR A 511 22.79 26.53 2.75
N LEU A 512 23.59 26.99 1.79
CA LEU A 512 24.81 26.28 1.35
C LEU A 512 25.82 26.11 2.47
N ARG A 513 26.07 27.15 3.27
CA ARG A 513 26.95 27.07 4.43
C ARG A 513 26.43 26.06 5.47
N VAL A 514 25.12 26.01 5.70
CA VAL A 514 24.51 25.01 6.62
C VAL A 514 24.64 23.60 6.06
N CYS A 515 24.42 23.42 4.75
CA CYS A 515 24.58 22.13 4.08
C CYS A 515 26.03 21.66 4.10
N GLY A 516 27.00 22.57 3.94
CA GLY A 516 28.42 22.28 4.10
C GLY A 516 28.74 21.71 5.48
N ARG A 517 28.25 22.36 6.56
CA ARG A 517 28.37 21.82 7.92
C ARG A 517 27.75 20.43 8.05
N LEU A 518 26.55 20.24 7.51
CA LEU A 518 25.84 18.96 7.53
C LEU A 518 26.67 17.83 6.89
N LEU A 519 27.23 18.07 5.70
CA LEU A 519 28.09 17.11 5.01
C LEU A 519 29.35 16.78 5.83
N ALA A 520 29.97 17.79 6.45
CA ALA A 520 31.12 17.57 7.32
C ALA A 520 30.78 16.76 8.58
N TRP A 521 29.58 16.94 9.14
CA TRP A 521 29.08 16.13 10.25
C TRP A 521 28.85 14.66 9.85
N ILE A 522 28.33 14.41 8.64
CA ILE A 522 28.22 13.05 8.08
C ILE A 522 29.60 12.40 8.03
N HIS A 523 30.60 13.09 7.49
CA HIS A 523 32.00 12.64 7.41
C HIS A 523 32.67 12.42 8.79
N ARG A 524 32.01 12.78 9.89
CA ARG A 524 32.46 12.52 11.26
C ARG A 524 31.78 11.31 11.91
N GLY A 525 30.64 10.85 11.38
CA GLY A 525 29.74 9.88 12.02
C GLY A 525 30.23 8.43 12.09
N ALA A 526 31.39 8.09 11.52
CA ALA A 526 31.96 6.74 11.55
C ALA A 526 33.46 6.78 11.90
N PRO A 527 34.05 5.69 12.45
CA PRO A 527 35.47 5.68 12.82
C PRO A 527 36.35 5.93 11.58
N GLU A 528 37.08 7.04 11.64
CA GLU A 528 37.98 7.49 10.59
C GLU A 528 39.11 6.47 10.38
N ARG A 529 39.40 6.16 9.11
CA ARG A 529 40.56 5.35 8.72
C ARG A 529 41.32 6.07 7.63
N ASP A 530 42.63 6.22 7.84
CA ASP A 530 43.53 6.71 6.79
C ASP A 530 43.97 5.54 5.90
N LEU A 531 43.34 5.43 4.73
CA LEU A 531 43.75 4.47 3.73
C LEU A 531 44.92 5.03 2.92
N ALA A 532 45.98 4.23 2.80
CA ALA A 532 46.98 4.46 1.76
C ALA A 532 46.31 4.20 0.41
N LEU A 533 46.36 5.19 -0.48
CA LEU A 533 45.92 5.00 -1.86
C LEU A 533 47.10 4.35 -2.61
N THR A 534 47.39 3.08 -2.33
CA THR A 534 48.39 2.31 -3.09
C THR A 534 47.75 1.70 -4.33
N ASP A 535 48.35 1.97 -5.50
CA ASP A 535 48.10 1.42 -6.86
C ASP A 535 47.03 0.32 -7.00
N GLY A 536 45.76 0.69 -6.78
CA GLY A 536 44.64 -0.24 -6.84
C GLY A 536 43.36 0.50 -7.18
N ALA A 537 43.05 0.56 -8.48
CA ALA A 537 41.90 1.21 -9.12
C ALA A 537 41.94 2.75 -9.15
N GLU A 538 43.01 3.28 -9.74
CA GLU A 538 43.09 4.63 -10.30
C GLU A 538 41.99 4.89 -11.36
N PRO A 539 41.67 6.16 -11.68
CA PRO A 539 40.83 6.50 -12.83
C PRO A 539 41.24 5.81 -14.14
N HIS A 540 42.51 5.39 -14.26
CA HIS A 540 43.09 4.67 -15.39
C HIS A 540 42.22 3.53 -15.93
N ALA A 541 41.78 2.58 -15.10
CA ALA A 541 40.97 1.44 -15.57
C ALA A 541 39.61 1.91 -16.12
N GLY A 542 39.02 2.93 -15.49
CA GLY A 542 37.78 3.52 -15.97
C GLY A 542 37.96 4.32 -17.26
N LEU A 543 39.07 5.05 -17.39
CA LEU A 543 39.44 5.77 -18.62
C LEU A 543 39.65 4.79 -19.78
N ALA A 544 40.39 3.70 -19.56
CA ALA A 544 40.59 2.65 -20.55
C ALA A 544 39.24 2.06 -21.01
N ALA A 545 38.35 1.72 -20.07
CA ALA A 545 37.02 1.21 -20.40
C ALA A 545 36.15 2.22 -21.20
N LEU A 546 36.30 3.53 -20.95
CA LEU A 546 35.58 4.55 -21.72
C LEU A 546 36.14 4.68 -23.15
N VAL A 547 37.46 4.54 -23.33
CA VAL A 547 38.12 4.53 -24.65
C VAL A 547 37.69 3.29 -25.45
N GLU A 548 37.73 2.10 -24.84
CA GLU A 548 37.31 0.84 -25.46
C GLU A 548 35.85 0.89 -25.96
N ARG A 549 34.98 1.61 -25.24
CA ARG A 549 33.57 1.81 -25.62
C ARG A 549 33.35 2.97 -26.58
N GLY A 550 34.41 3.64 -27.03
CA GLY A 550 34.34 4.80 -27.93
C GLY A 550 33.71 6.05 -27.32
N ALA A 551 33.54 6.09 -26.00
CA ALA A 551 32.96 7.22 -25.29
C ALA A 551 33.97 8.33 -24.97
N LEU A 552 35.27 8.03 -25.04
CA LEU A 552 36.36 8.97 -24.74
C LEU A 552 37.49 8.84 -25.76
N ASP A 553 38.04 9.97 -26.20
CA ASP A 553 39.24 10.01 -27.05
C ASP A 553 40.49 9.55 -26.27
N ALA A 554 41.35 8.76 -26.91
CA ALA A 554 42.55 8.20 -26.27
C ALA A 554 43.55 9.29 -25.85
N GLY A 555 43.69 10.36 -26.64
CA GLY A 555 44.56 11.49 -26.29
C GLY A 555 44.05 12.27 -25.09
N LEU A 556 42.74 12.49 -25.01
CA LEU A 556 42.09 13.06 -23.85
C LEU A 556 42.20 12.16 -22.61
N ALA A 557 42.04 10.84 -22.76
CA ALA A 557 42.21 9.88 -21.67
C ALA A 557 43.62 9.95 -21.09
N HIS A 558 44.65 10.01 -21.94
CA HIS A 558 46.04 10.15 -21.52
C HIS A 558 46.29 11.44 -20.73
N ARG A 559 45.75 12.58 -21.20
CA ARG A 559 45.86 13.86 -20.48
C ARG A 559 45.10 13.85 -19.14
N ALA A 560 43.91 13.25 -19.09
CA ALA A 560 43.15 13.08 -17.86
C ALA A 560 43.89 12.21 -16.83
N GLU A 561 44.54 11.14 -17.30
CA GLU A 561 45.36 10.28 -16.46
C GLU A 561 46.60 11.02 -15.92
N ALA A 562 47.33 11.75 -16.78
CA ALA A 562 48.47 12.54 -16.35
C ALA A 562 48.07 13.60 -15.30
N LEU A 563 46.92 14.24 -15.50
CA LEU A 563 46.34 15.18 -14.53
C LEU A 563 46.01 14.48 -13.21
N ALA A 564 45.35 13.32 -13.24
CA ALA A 564 45.02 12.58 -12.02
C ALA A 564 46.29 12.16 -11.26
N ARG A 565 47.29 11.59 -11.94
CA ARG A 565 48.57 11.17 -11.34
C ARG A 565 49.30 12.34 -10.68
N ARG A 566 49.34 13.51 -11.32
CA ARG A 566 50.00 14.71 -10.79
C ARG A 566 49.41 15.18 -9.46
N PHE A 567 48.11 15.01 -9.26
CA PHE A 567 47.38 15.50 -8.09
C PHE A 567 46.93 14.37 -7.15
N ALA A 568 47.41 13.13 -7.35
CA ALA A 568 47.01 11.98 -6.55
C ALA A 568 47.39 12.15 -5.06
N PRO A 569 46.47 11.91 -4.11
CA PRO A 569 46.80 11.89 -2.69
C PRO A 569 47.58 10.61 -2.32
N VAL A 570 48.56 10.74 -1.43
CA VAL A 570 49.25 9.56 -0.85
C VAL A 570 48.34 8.77 0.09
N ARG A 571 47.50 9.50 0.84
CA ARG A 571 46.50 8.95 1.76
C ARG A 571 45.20 9.70 1.61
N ALA A 572 44.09 9.01 1.83
CA ALA A 572 42.77 9.62 1.92
C ALA A 572 42.13 9.25 3.25
N SER A 573 41.52 10.24 3.89
CA SER A 573 40.63 9.98 5.02
C SER A 573 39.35 9.34 4.50
N CYS A 574 39.02 8.20 5.09
CA CYS A 574 37.82 7.45 4.78
C CYS A 574 36.91 7.33 5.99
N GLY A 575 35.62 7.35 5.72
CA GLY A 575 34.57 7.28 6.72
C GLY A 575 33.21 7.25 6.03
N LEU A 576 32.20 7.77 6.71
CA LEU A 576 30.84 7.79 6.20
C LEU A 576 30.71 8.85 5.10
N CYS A 577 30.22 8.44 3.93
CA CYS A 577 29.93 9.28 2.78
C CYS A 577 28.43 9.23 2.47
N HIS A 578 27.86 10.34 2.00
CA HIS A 578 26.47 10.36 1.57
C HIS A 578 26.28 9.72 0.19
N GLY A 579 27.20 9.95 -0.74
CA GLY A 579 27.18 9.39 -2.09
C GLY A 579 26.37 10.21 -3.10
N ASP A 580 25.26 10.84 -2.71
CA ASP A 580 24.45 11.68 -3.61
C ASP A 580 23.96 12.98 -2.94
N PHE A 581 24.88 13.74 -2.35
CA PHE A 581 24.54 14.95 -1.59
C PHE A 581 24.22 16.12 -2.54
N THR A 582 22.94 16.44 -2.70
CA THR A 582 22.42 17.43 -3.66
C THR A 582 21.18 18.16 -3.11
N ALA A 583 20.82 19.30 -3.70
CA ALA A 583 19.65 20.07 -3.27
C ALA A 583 18.33 19.26 -3.31
N GLU A 584 18.11 18.46 -4.35
CA GLU A 584 16.93 17.61 -4.51
C GLU A 584 16.78 16.54 -3.41
N ASN A 585 17.89 16.15 -2.79
CA ASN A 585 17.94 15.15 -1.72
C ASN A 585 17.90 15.75 -0.31
N ILE A 586 17.78 17.08 -0.20
CA ILE A 586 17.74 17.83 1.06
C ILE A 586 16.39 18.53 1.19
N VAL A 587 15.71 18.31 2.31
CA VAL A 587 14.48 19.05 2.68
C VAL A 587 14.80 20.05 3.78
N ILE A 588 14.37 21.28 3.58
CA ILE A 588 14.39 22.32 4.62
C ILE A 588 13.11 22.19 5.45
N ARG A 589 13.29 21.82 6.71
CA ARG A 589 12.20 21.66 7.69
C ARG A 589 11.60 23.03 8.08
N PRO A 590 10.39 23.05 8.67
CA PRO A 590 9.75 24.30 9.13
C PRO A 590 10.58 25.12 10.14
N ASP A 591 11.47 24.47 10.89
CA ASP A 591 12.42 25.12 11.81
C ASP A 591 13.65 25.71 11.10
N GLY A 592 13.76 25.54 9.78
CA GLY A 592 14.88 26.01 8.95
C GLY A 592 16.07 25.06 8.90
N ALA A 593 16.02 23.90 9.57
CA ALA A 593 17.10 22.93 9.55
C ALA A 593 17.07 22.07 8.25
N PRO A 594 18.21 21.88 7.57
CA PRO A 594 18.29 20.93 6.46
C PRO A 594 18.29 19.49 6.98
N CYS A 595 17.58 18.62 6.27
CA CYS A 595 17.52 17.19 6.55
C CYS A 595 17.64 16.40 5.25
N LEU A 596 18.50 15.38 5.25
CA LEU A 596 18.62 14.45 4.14
C LEU A 596 17.42 13.53 4.08
N VAL A 597 16.84 13.39 2.89
CA VAL A 597 15.68 12.53 2.66
C VAL A 597 16.00 11.36 1.73
N ASP A 598 17.11 11.38 1.00
CA ASP A 598 17.53 10.26 0.15
C ASP A 598 18.88 9.66 0.54
N ASN A 599 18.85 8.70 1.47
CA ASN A 599 20.04 8.10 2.08
C ASN A 599 20.47 6.77 1.44
N GLU A 600 19.93 6.41 0.27
CA GLU A 600 20.12 5.07 -0.31
C GLU A 600 21.55 4.79 -0.81
N THR A 601 22.33 5.85 -1.01
CA THR A 601 23.72 5.79 -1.51
C THR A 601 24.76 5.94 -0.42
N VAL A 602 24.32 6.03 0.84
CA VAL A 602 25.19 6.15 2.02
C VAL A 602 26.05 4.90 2.14
N ASP A 603 27.36 5.08 2.18
CA ASP A 603 28.35 4.02 2.30
C ASP A 603 29.65 4.53 2.94
N LEU A 604 30.63 3.65 3.14
CA LEU A 604 31.97 4.02 3.60
C LEU A 604 32.89 4.30 2.41
N GLY A 605 33.55 5.46 2.39
CA GLY A 605 34.45 5.85 1.31
C GLY A 605 35.34 7.04 1.63
N PRO A 606 36.15 7.50 0.66
CA PRO A 606 36.96 8.71 0.81
C PRO A 606 36.09 9.96 0.90
N HIS A 607 36.27 10.76 1.95
CA HIS A 607 35.52 12.00 2.14
C HIS A 607 35.71 13.00 0.99
N ASP A 608 36.92 13.07 0.44
CA ASP A 608 37.23 13.96 -0.68
C ASP A 608 36.58 13.49 -1.99
N TYR A 609 36.35 12.18 -2.16
CA TYR A 609 35.55 11.64 -3.26
C TYR A 609 34.09 12.07 -3.13
N ASP A 610 33.52 12.05 -1.91
CA ASP A 610 32.14 12.47 -1.68
C ASP A 610 31.94 13.98 -1.91
N LEU A 611 32.92 14.80 -1.53
CA LEU A 611 32.95 16.22 -1.91
C LEU A 611 33.04 16.43 -3.42
N ALA A 612 33.84 15.64 -4.14
CA ALA A 612 33.90 15.70 -5.60
C ALA A 612 32.59 15.23 -6.26
N ARG A 613 31.94 14.20 -5.71
CA ARG A 613 30.61 13.73 -6.10
C ARG A 613 29.56 14.83 -5.92
N THR A 614 29.60 15.51 -4.78
CA THR A 614 28.75 16.68 -4.47
C THR A 614 28.98 17.81 -5.49
N TRP A 615 30.24 18.18 -5.77
CA TRP A 615 30.57 19.18 -6.78
C TRP A 615 30.02 18.84 -8.17
N TYR A 616 30.14 17.57 -8.57
CA TYR A 616 29.66 17.12 -9.86
C TYR A 616 28.12 17.11 -9.94
N ARG A 617 27.46 16.51 -8.94
CA ARG A 617 26.00 16.30 -8.90
C ARG A 617 25.22 17.56 -8.54
N TRP A 618 25.83 18.49 -7.80
CA TRP A 618 25.27 19.78 -7.43
C TRP A 618 26.08 20.92 -8.08
N PRO A 619 25.83 21.23 -9.36
CA PRO A 619 26.65 22.16 -10.11
C PRO A 619 26.38 23.60 -9.69
N LEU A 620 27.13 24.06 -8.69
CA LEU A 620 27.08 25.40 -8.14
C LEU A 620 28.05 26.34 -8.86
N ALA A 621 27.67 27.61 -8.97
CA ALA A 621 28.61 28.65 -9.38
C ALA A 621 29.75 28.80 -8.34
N PRO A 622 30.91 29.40 -8.71
CA PRO A 622 32.09 29.43 -7.84
C PRO A 622 31.85 30.04 -6.45
N GLU A 623 31.10 31.13 -6.39
CA GLU A 623 30.73 31.85 -5.16
C GLU A 623 29.85 30.96 -4.24
N PRO A 624 28.68 30.45 -4.68
CA PRO A 624 27.89 29.44 -3.96
C PRO A 624 28.69 28.21 -3.49
N TRP A 625 29.56 27.65 -4.35
CA TRP A 625 30.40 26.50 -3.98
C TRP A 625 31.38 26.85 -2.86
N ALA A 626 31.93 28.07 -2.88
CA ALA A 626 32.81 28.55 -1.82
C ALA A 626 32.09 28.64 -0.48
N GLU A 627 30.82 29.08 -0.44
CA GLU A 627 30.02 29.11 0.79
C GLU A 627 29.72 27.71 1.35
N LEU A 628 29.43 26.73 0.48
CA LEU A 628 29.29 25.33 0.91
C LEU A 628 30.58 24.81 1.53
N LEU A 629 31.73 25.01 0.87
CA LEU A 629 33.02 24.59 1.40
C LEU A 629 33.45 25.36 2.65
N ALA A 630 33.05 26.63 2.80
CA ALA A 630 33.29 27.41 3.99
C ALA A 630 32.54 26.82 5.19
N GLY A 631 31.27 26.45 5.00
CA GLY A 631 30.48 25.75 6.01
C GLY A 631 31.05 24.38 6.38
N TYR A 632 31.50 23.61 5.38
CA TYR A 632 32.19 22.34 5.62
C TYR A 632 33.44 22.54 6.49
N GLY A 633 34.22 23.60 6.19
CA GLY A 633 35.42 24.02 6.92
C GLY A 633 35.22 24.35 8.40
N GLU A 634 34.00 24.64 8.84
CA GLU A 634 33.69 24.90 10.25
C GLU A 634 33.74 23.63 11.11
N VAL A 635 33.63 22.46 10.49
CA VAL A 635 33.62 21.15 11.18
C VAL A 635 34.80 20.27 10.73
N ARG A 636 35.13 20.28 9.44
CA ARG A 636 36.21 19.47 8.86
C ARG A 636 36.98 20.26 7.81
N SER A 637 38.31 20.20 7.84
CA SER A 637 39.15 20.96 6.88
C SER A 637 38.95 20.47 5.44
N PRO A 638 38.62 21.36 4.48
CA PRO A 638 38.57 21.03 3.05
C PRO A 638 39.95 21.14 2.37
N ALA A 639 41.03 21.41 3.12
CA ALA A 639 42.36 21.60 2.54
C ALA A 639 42.87 20.39 1.75
N PRO A 640 42.74 19.13 2.22
CA PRO A 640 43.13 17.95 1.44
C PRO A 640 42.36 17.84 0.12
N PHE A 641 41.03 18.00 0.16
CA PHE A 641 40.19 18.04 -1.03
C PHE A 641 40.66 19.11 -2.03
N ARG A 642 40.96 20.34 -1.57
CA ARG A 642 41.44 21.43 -2.46
C ARG A 642 42.79 21.10 -3.09
N ALA A 643 43.70 20.49 -2.34
CA ALA A 643 45.03 20.11 -2.84
C ALA A 643 44.96 19.01 -3.90
N HIS A 644 44.01 18.08 -3.76
CA HIS A 644 43.88 16.89 -4.60
C HIS A 644 42.64 16.91 -5.51
N PHE A 645 42.00 18.09 -5.69
CA PHE A 645 40.74 18.22 -6.42
C PHE A 645 40.79 17.64 -7.84
N PRO A 646 41.82 17.90 -8.68
CA PRO A 646 41.85 17.36 -10.03
C PRO A 646 41.80 15.82 -10.07
N TYR A 647 42.47 15.15 -9.14
CA TYR A 647 42.42 13.68 -9.03
C TYR A 647 40.99 13.20 -8.73
N TRP A 648 40.34 13.76 -7.71
CA TRP A 648 39.00 13.36 -7.32
C TRP A 648 37.93 13.70 -8.37
N ALA A 649 38.08 14.85 -9.03
CA ALA A 649 37.19 15.26 -10.12
C ALA A 649 37.30 14.31 -11.32
N VAL A 650 38.51 13.95 -11.75
CA VAL A 650 38.71 12.95 -12.82
C VAL A 650 38.05 11.63 -12.44
N ARG A 651 38.28 11.13 -11.21
CA ARG A 651 37.69 9.88 -10.73
C ARG A 651 36.16 9.89 -10.78
N VAL A 652 35.52 10.91 -10.21
CA VAL A 652 34.05 11.04 -10.19
C VAL A 652 33.46 11.13 -11.59
N LEU A 653 34.09 11.89 -12.49
CA LEU A 653 33.61 12.05 -13.86
C LEU A 653 33.70 10.73 -14.64
N VAL A 654 34.79 9.98 -14.46
CA VAL A 654 34.95 8.65 -15.06
C VAL A 654 33.90 7.67 -14.53
N ASP A 655 33.71 7.61 -13.21
CA ASP A 655 32.72 6.72 -12.58
C ASP A 655 31.29 7.08 -13.02
N ALA A 656 30.97 8.38 -13.10
CA ALA A 656 29.67 8.86 -13.59
C ALA A 656 29.43 8.53 -15.07
N ALA A 657 30.45 8.68 -15.93
CA ALA A 657 30.35 8.33 -17.35
C ALA A 657 30.08 6.83 -17.55
N ARG A 658 30.82 5.98 -16.83
CA ARG A 658 30.63 4.53 -16.88
C ARG A 658 29.23 4.13 -16.44
N TYR A 659 28.79 4.63 -15.29
CA TYR A 659 27.45 4.36 -14.77
C TYR A 659 26.36 4.75 -15.78
N ARG A 660 26.46 5.93 -16.40
CA ARG A 660 25.45 6.41 -17.36
C ARG A 660 25.45 5.61 -18.67
N LEU A 661 26.62 5.16 -19.13
CA LEU A 661 26.73 4.29 -20.30
C LEU A 661 26.14 2.90 -20.02
N ASP A 662 26.38 2.35 -18.83
CA ASP A 662 25.81 1.07 -18.40
C ASP A 662 24.29 1.14 -18.23
N ALA A 663 23.80 2.27 -17.73
CA ALA A 663 22.37 2.56 -17.56
C ALA A 663 21.69 3.10 -18.83
N GLN A 664 22.43 3.27 -19.94
CA GLN A 664 21.93 3.78 -21.23
C GLN A 664 21.14 5.09 -21.11
N THR A 665 21.62 6.04 -20.29
CA THR A 665 20.92 7.32 -20.11
C THR A 665 21.13 8.25 -21.32
N THR A 666 20.15 9.12 -21.59
CA THR A 666 20.20 10.08 -22.73
C THR A 666 21.26 11.17 -22.59
N ASP A 667 21.87 11.28 -21.41
CA ASP A 667 22.83 12.31 -21.01
C ASP A 667 24.19 11.71 -20.59
N ALA A 668 24.54 10.54 -21.15
CA ALA A 668 25.79 9.82 -20.88
C ALA A 668 27.07 10.60 -21.26
N ASP A 669 26.95 11.62 -22.11
CA ASP A 669 28.04 12.45 -22.60
C ASP A 669 28.39 13.65 -21.67
N VAL A 670 27.50 14.02 -20.75
CA VAL A 670 27.71 15.11 -19.79
C VAL A 670 29.00 14.97 -18.97
N PRO A 671 29.28 13.83 -18.30
CA PRO A 671 30.53 13.67 -17.54
C PRO A 671 31.78 13.70 -18.44
N VAL A 672 31.68 13.19 -19.67
CA VAL A 672 32.79 13.22 -20.64
C VAL A 672 33.13 14.65 -21.05
N ARG A 673 32.11 15.49 -21.35
CA ARG A 673 32.33 16.91 -21.64
C ARG A 673 32.97 17.65 -20.46
N ARG A 674 32.50 17.40 -19.23
CA ARG A 674 33.12 18.01 -18.05
C ARG A 674 34.56 17.57 -17.84
N LEU A 675 34.89 16.33 -18.20
CA LEU A 675 36.26 15.83 -18.17
C LEU A 675 37.13 16.57 -19.20
N GLN A 676 36.60 16.84 -20.39
CA GLN A 676 37.26 17.68 -21.41
C GLN A 676 37.58 19.08 -20.88
N ASP A 677 36.58 19.75 -20.30
CA ASP A 677 36.72 21.10 -19.76
C ASP A 677 37.75 21.15 -18.62
N LEU A 678 37.71 20.15 -17.72
CA LEU A 678 38.66 20.03 -16.61
C LEU A 678 40.10 19.88 -17.10
N VAL A 679 40.33 19.00 -18.09
CA VAL A 679 41.66 18.79 -18.66
C VAL A 679 42.14 20.05 -19.38
N ALA A 680 41.28 20.70 -20.17
CA ALA A 680 41.63 21.93 -20.89
C ALA A 680 41.97 23.08 -19.95
N GLY A 681 41.25 23.23 -18.83
CA GLY A 681 41.51 24.28 -17.83
C GLY A 681 42.72 24.05 -16.92
N CYS A 682 43.31 22.85 -16.93
CA CYS A 682 44.50 22.50 -16.13
C CYS A 682 45.75 22.25 -16.97
N SER A 683 45.63 22.32 -18.31
CA SER A 683 46.73 22.12 -19.27
C SER A 683 47.64 23.33 -19.40
#